data_AF-A0A9P7FB26-F1
#
_entry.id   AF-A0A9P7FB26-F1
#
_cell.length_a   1.000
_cell.length_b   1.000
_cell.length_c   1.000
_cell.angle_alpha   90.00
_cell.angle_beta   90.00
_cell.angle_gamma   90.00
#
_symmetry.space_group_name_H-M   'P 1'
#
loop_
_entity.id
_entity.type
_entity.pdbx_description
1 polymer ?
#
loop_
_entity_poly.entity_id
_entity_poly.type
_entity_poly.pdbx_seq_one_letter_code
_entity_poly.pdbx_strand_id
1 'polypeptide(L)'
;MNTDSPMDTNFYDAPSSMVPVSVEDNGPSESEPGLSELLHEIGDWTFGFDEGPLDLFAELKAIITSGEVPFSMPLAPINNEQELSDDSADFGIELPDDIYERTNIKDTVPLDSPTYPWPSKAHFVTSLLFSSPRLPFSDAQKRAILSWAQELGARDVPSLGAIKKSHMYLDNIVGGLTEKVTARSGSVFYINDVAKSIAKDYANPLTRFAMEDYPEDGREGMSQVFNGKKMLLDLPSPPAARVDGMIYFTGELLQDDSGGYFIPERFFHASLPVDLSDNVSDPCEQSDGKALYALGRVVERTEAGFIVNEQREIISTSMFVRSFEEIAATPGELDCGLTPSSGKYASLSPNPLRAKSNGRMVHMVPLIIFMDDVSGNVSKQWNKHHAIYMSNANLPRKMLEKEFFVRFVTSSPHAAPMELMRAMKESICNAAESGIIAWDCKYNEEVLLIPYALFLAGDNPMQAEECSHAGLNCNYYCRTCDTGGTKEYKVSGDGYSSLFTSGNLRTPENTMAEVRKQFEIALKSGASEKIKNSVSSTGIRDSTSSSILNALVELESVPLKEFVELLQGHKLDDAINPLLGMEGLDIHMDTPTEILHTILLGIVKYFWGQTVFLLNKAKLMGIFQVRLESVDKDGLNAPCLNADYVCHYKGSLIGKHFKSLAQVMPFLIYDLVPSIVLNAWTVIGELVVLVWHTKIVDTEAYLAKLSRTIQDFLNVTAQCAPSIIISKPKFHFLVHLPAYIRRFGPASFNHVFRLSCVYSNRQAPSRDSCRTFAHQDIVKHIVTGGYWYDNKASKWVRGGAQVLGLSVFNRNTPVPGSGKVQTSLGANGKTARNDIVAWKETHCSKILKTAQPDIAYYQGKSVVAREGDIAYLNSHVIFHRMTDGQTCIGRVREILVSSENPNTVVHVGPQLFSFANTLHASVHLPCLNLIDDEVVTPAVDIICVINLQHNCVDSQCTDTIEEPVRQERLETSRTKPIIQHKSTPHYFINAYSIHNYDHINSVIPETLRESPLRVTNVAEVREMAVRQMKQKKTLKKSDDIPQLDANMEHDTQIPLVAVPSFDRAPPKSRTAAKSKAKATTSGTRRKAATLKTGQATAGPSSQLPPAQQDSTIHIGDHQNQAYFAPPPGFPPPQYYYPPHHSQLPPPQLYGPPPPALYLYSGGSQQCHEVLERSYTGEFFTVIIA
;
A
#
# COMPACT_ATOMS: atom_id res chain seq x y z
N MET A 1 -30.17 20.95 60.91
CA MET A 1 -31.39 21.23 60.14
C MET A 1 -31.12 20.84 58.70
N ASN A 2 -32.05 20.32 57.88
CA ASN A 2 -33.40 19.74 58.03
C ASN A 2 -33.66 19.01 56.68
N THR A 3 -34.50 18.00 56.46
CA THR A 3 -35.36 17.05 57.24
C THR A 3 -35.90 16.07 56.18
N ASP A 4 -36.12 14.76 56.35
CA ASP A 4 -35.96 13.83 57.49
C ASP A 4 -35.94 12.37 56.95
N SER A 5 -36.39 11.39 57.75
CA SER A 5 -36.49 9.91 57.60
C SER A 5 -37.41 9.40 56.45
N PRO A 6 -37.59 8.07 56.19
CA PRO A 6 -37.24 6.82 56.94
C PRO A 6 -36.24 5.86 56.22
N MET A 7 -35.43 5.03 56.91
CA MET A 7 -35.73 3.77 57.66
C MET A 7 -36.26 2.63 56.78
N ASP A 8 -35.94 1.34 56.99
CA ASP A 8 -35.13 0.63 58.02
C ASP A 8 -34.64 -0.71 57.38
N THR A 9 -33.73 -1.57 57.86
CA THR A 9 -32.99 -1.93 59.11
C THR A 9 -31.71 -2.72 58.66
N ASN A 10 -30.79 -3.34 59.43
CA ASN A 10 -30.05 -3.20 60.71
C ASN A 10 -28.98 -4.35 60.71
N PHE A 11 -27.90 -4.43 61.52
CA PHE A 11 -27.29 -3.58 62.55
C PHE A 11 -25.81 -4.02 62.77
N TYR A 12 -24.94 -3.12 63.27
CA TYR A 12 -23.77 -3.38 64.17
C TYR A 12 -22.63 -4.35 63.72
N ASP A 13 -21.36 -4.22 64.14
CA ASP A 13 -20.59 -3.09 64.73
C ASP A 13 -19.08 -3.30 64.45
N ALA A 14 -18.21 -2.38 64.90
CA ALA A 14 -16.74 -2.55 64.93
C ALA A 14 -16.25 -3.07 66.33
N PRO A 15 -14.95 -3.06 66.74
CA PRO A 15 -13.66 -2.84 66.04
C PRO A 15 -12.49 -3.80 66.46
N SER A 16 -11.25 -3.51 66.01
CA SER A 16 -9.99 -3.49 66.82
C SER A 16 -8.93 -4.64 66.81
N SER A 17 -7.66 -4.19 66.70
CA SER A 17 -6.40 -4.59 67.41
C SER A 17 -5.53 -5.85 67.09
N MET A 18 -4.28 -5.55 66.68
CA MET A 18 -2.96 -6.01 67.21
C MET A 18 -2.36 -7.43 66.94
N VAL A 19 -1.45 -7.47 65.94
CA VAL A 19 0.00 -7.86 65.96
C VAL A 19 0.57 -8.18 67.39
N PRO A 20 1.33 -9.29 67.66
CA PRO A 20 2.68 -9.54 67.08
C PRO A 20 3.28 -11.00 66.97
N VAL A 21 4.06 -11.22 65.88
CA VAL A 21 5.46 -11.76 65.80
C VAL A 21 5.88 -13.18 66.32
N SER A 22 6.76 -13.82 65.52
CA SER A 22 7.84 -14.84 65.81
C SER A 22 7.65 -16.37 65.66
N VAL A 23 8.15 -16.89 64.52
CA VAL A 23 9.09 -18.03 64.26
C VAL A 23 9.02 -19.34 65.08
N GLU A 24 8.70 -20.48 64.43
CA GLU A 24 9.61 -21.61 64.12
C GLU A 24 8.92 -22.69 63.21
N ASP A 25 9.67 -23.73 62.80
CA ASP A 25 9.33 -24.68 61.72
C ASP A 25 8.10 -25.59 61.94
N ASN A 26 7.37 -25.90 60.87
CA ASN A 26 7.15 -27.25 60.26
C ASN A 26 5.96 -27.26 59.26
N GLY A 27 5.96 -28.21 58.31
CA GLY A 27 4.84 -28.45 57.38
C GLY A 27 3.63 -29.18 58.00
N PRO A 28 2.55 -29.49 57.24
CA PRO A 28 2.60 -29.94 55.84
C PRO A 28 1.70 -29.17 54.85
N SER A 29 1.77 -29.55 53.57
CA SER A 29 0.91 -29.07 52.48
C SER A 29 -0.31 -29.96 52.25
N GLU A 30 -1.51 -29.39 52.18
CA GLU A 30 -2.71 -30.03 51.60
C GLU A 30 -3.01 -29.46 50.20
N SER A 31 -3.82 -30.19 49.43
CA SER A 31 -3.82 -30.13 47.96
C SER A 31 -4.80 -29.12 47.33
N GLU A 32 -4.34 -28.41 46.30
CA GLU A 32 -5.20 -27.74 45.32
C GLU A 32 -6.01 -28.76 44.49
N PRO A 33 -7.23 -28.41 44.02
CA PRO A 33 -8.05 -29.30 43.18
C PRO A 33 -7.41 -29.53 41.81
N GLY A 34 -7.58 -30.74 41.27
CA GLY A 34 -6.95 -31.15 40.02
C GLY A 34 -7.58 -30.50 38.78
N LEU A 35 -6.75 -30.16 37.79
CA LEU A 35 -7.18 -29.55 36.52
C LEU A 35 -8.30 -30.33 35.80
N SER A 36 -8.43 -31.64 36.08
CA SER A 36 -9.47 -32.53 35.57
C SER A 36 -10.89 -32.22 36.05
N GLU A 37 -11.07 -31.69 37.26
CA GLU A 37 -12.41 -31.33 37.78
C GLU A 37 -12.91 -30.04 37.13
N LEU A 38 -12.00 -29.06 37.00
CA LEU A 38 -12.25 -27.79 36.30
C LEU A 38 -12.55 -27.98 34.81
N LEU A 39 -12.02 -29.05 34.18
CA LEU A 39 -12.37 -29.46 32.82
C LEU A 39 -13.70 -30.20 32.71
N HIS A 40 -14.25 -30.74 33.80
CA HIS A 40 -15.52 -31.46 33.79
C HIS A 40 -16.72 -30.50 33.84
N GLU A 41 -16.63 -29.38 34.59
CA GLU A 41 -17.68 -28.36 34.64
C GLU A 41 -17.87 -27.62 33.29
N ILE A 42 -16.83 -27.54 32.47
CA ILE A 42 -16.88 -26.95 31.12
C ILE A 42 -17.66 -27.86 30.13
N GLY A 43 -17.90 -29.13 30.47
CA GLY A 43 -18.51 -30.12 29.58
C GLY A 43 -20.02 -30.00 29.34
N ASP A 44 -20.78 -29.47 30.30
CA ASP A 44 -22.25 -29.63 30.34
C ASP A 44 -23.07 -28.46 29.76
N TRP A 45 -22.43 -27.48 29.10
CA TRP A 45 -23.13 -26.38 28.42
C TRP A 45 -23.80 -26.84 27.11
N THR A 46 -24.94 -27.50 27.27
CA THR A 46 -25.85 -27.89 26.18
C THR A 46 -26.59 -26.68 25.61
N PHE A 47 -26.00 -26.01 24.62
CA PHE A 47 -26.68 -24.96 23.85
C PHE A 47 -27.87 -25.53 23.09
N GLY A 48 -29.08 -25.09 23.46
CA GLY A 48 -30.30 -25.34 22.68
C GLY A 48 -30.29 -24.55 21.38
N PHE A 49 -30.33 -25.24 20.25
CA PHE A 49 -30.50 -24.63 18.92
C PHE A 49 -32.00 -24.62 18.58
N ASP A 50 -32.68 -23.52 18.86
CA ASP A 50 -34.12 -23.34 18.59
C ASP A 50 -34.43 -22.05 17.78
N GLU A 51 -33.41 -21.51 17.12
CA GLU A 51 -33.54 -20.50 16.07
C GLU A 51 -33.05 -21.06 14.72
N GLY A 52 -33.67 -20.61 13.63
CA GLY A 52 -33.46 -21.15 12.28
C GLY A 52 -32.05 -20.87 11.72
N PRO A 53 -31.70 -21.49 10.56
CA PRO A 53 -30.39 -21.29 9.93
C PRO A 53 -30.19 -19.82 9.53
N LEU A 54 -29.36 -19.09 10.30
CA LEU A 54 -29.00 -17.70 9.98
C LEU A 54 -28.35 -17.61 8.59
N ASP A 55 -28.85 -16.69 7.78
CA ASP A 55 -28.19 -16.35 6.51
C ASP A 55 -27.00 -15.41 6.76
N LEU A 56 -25.82 -16.02 6.89
CA LEU A 56 -24.55 -15.29 7.01
C LEU A 56 -24.31 -14.33 5.82
N PHE A 57 -24.86 -14.62 4.64
CA PHE A 57 -24.74 -13.72 3.48
C PHE A 57 -25.58 -12.45 3.68
N ALA A 58 -26.81 -12.54 4.18
CA ALA A 58 -27.59 -11.37 4.56
C ALA A 58 -26.90 -10.51 5.63
N GLU A 59 -26.31 -11.13 6.67
CA GLU A 59 -25.62 -10.37 7.73
C GLU A 59 -24.32 -9.73 7.24
N LEU A 60 -23.51 -10.43 6.43
CA LEU A 60 -22.30 -9.87 5.81
C LEU A 60 -22.63 -8.78 4.78
N LYS A 61 -23.73 -8.92 4.02
CA LYS A 61 -24.24 -7.88 3.13
C LYS A 61 -24.70 -6.65 3.91
N ALA A 62 -25.39 -6.83 5.05
CA ALA A 62 -25.76 -5.73 5.95
C ALA A 62 -24.53 -5.00 6.51
N ILE A 63 -23.49 -5.73 6.92
CA ILE A 63 -22.22 -5.16 7.39
C ILE A 63 -21.53 -4.34 6.29
N ILE A 64 -21.43 -4.87 5.07
CA ILE A 64 -20.85 -4.15 3.93
C ILE A 64 -21.67 -2.91 3.56
N THR A 65 -23.01 -2.98 3.66
CA THR A 65 -23.92 -1.87 3.35
C THR A 65 -23.93 -0.78 4.42
N SER A 66 -23.82 -1.15 5.70
CA SER A 66 -23.72 -0.20 6.83
C SER A 66 -22.37 0.53 6.93
N GLY A 67 -21.39 0.15 6.10
CA GLY A 67 -20.03 0.70 6.15
C GLY A 67 -19.14 0.09 7.25
N GLU A 68 -19.66 -0.82 8.06
CA GLU A 68 -18.89 -1.61 9.02
C GLU A 68 -17.84 -2.50 8.31
N VAL A 69 -16.81 -2.92 9.04
CA VAL A 69 -15.59 -3.46 8.42
C VAL A 69 -15.38 -4.94 8.73
N PRO A 70 -15.61 -5.85 7.77
CA PRO A 70 -15.06 -7.19 7.84
C PRO A 70 -13.53 -7.09 7.92
N PHE A 71 -13.00 -7.59 9.04
CA PHE A 71 -11.58 -7.90 9.32
C PHE A 71 -10.62 -6.72 9.48
N SER A 72 -11.05 -5.60 10.05
CA SER A 72 -10.12 -4.56 10.54
C SER A 72 -9.50 -4.91 11.89
N MET A 73 -8.18 -5.11 11.92
CA MET A 73 -7.37 -4.77 13.09
C MET A 73 -6.69 -3.42 12.84
N PRO A 74 -6.97 -2.38 13.65
CA PRO A 74 -6.02 -1.31 13.88
C PRO A 74 -4.75 -1.90 14.51
N LEU A 75 -3.58 -1.44 14.08
CA LEU A 75 -2.31 -1.83 14.70
C LEU A 75 -2.28 -1.42 16.17
N ALA A 76 -2.38 -2.38 17.08
CA ALA A 76 -1.85 -2.19 18.42
C ALA A 76 -0.32 -2.02 18.31
N PRO A 77 0.31 -1.11 19.08
CA PRO A 77 1.75 -1.03 19.09
C PRO A 77 2.32 -2.34 19.66
N ILE A 78 3.09 -3.05 18.84
CA ILE A 78 4.07 -4.01 19.35
C ILE A 78 5.13 -3.17 20.05
N ASN A 79 5.20 -3.26 21.38
CA ASN A 79 6.34 -2.74 22.12
C ASN A 79 7.55 -3.58 21.72
N ASN A 80 8.56 -2.96 21.10
CA ASN A 80 9.78 -3.64 20.65
C ASN A 80 10.75 -3.89 21.83
N GLU A 81 10.27 -4.57 22.87
CA GLU A 81 11.05 -4.95 24.06
C GLU A 81 10.99 -6.47 24.28
N GLN A 82 11.35 -7.20 23.22
CA GLN A 82 11.89 -8.55 23.33
C GLN A 82 12.99 -8.72 22.27
N GLU A 83 14.23 -8.53 22.69
CA GLU A 83 15.41 -8.92 21.93
C GLU A 83 15.50 -10.45 21.92
N LEU A 84 14.98 -11.07 20.87
CA LEU A 84 15.37 -12.43 20.53
C LEU A 84 16.82 -12.39 20.05
N SER A 85 17.73 -13.02 20.80
CA SER A 85 19.16 -13.00 20.51
C SER A 85 19.46 -13.63 19.15
N ASP A 86 20.40 -13.03 18.42
CA ASP A 86 20.82 -13.44 17.07
C ASP A 86 21.78 -14.65 17.14
N ASP A 87 21.39 -15.69 17.87
CA ASP A 87 22.11 -16.96 17.95
C ASP A 87 21.73 -17.83 16.74
N SER A 88 22.69 -17.97 15.82
CA SER A 88 22.56 -18.74 14.58
C SER A 88 22.60 -20.25 14.79
N ALA A 89 21.64 -20.76 15.56
CA ALA A 89 21.40 -22.20 15.68
C ALA A 89 20.87 -22.76 14.35
N ASP A 90 21.59 -23.74 13.79
CA ASP A 90 21.18 -24.43 12.57
C ASP A 90 20.01 -25.38 12.88
N PHE A 91 18.79 -24.94 12.56
CA PHE A 91 17.58 -25.76 12.67
C PHE A 91 17.35 -26.66 11.44
N GLY A 92 18.37 -26.85 10.59
CA GLY A 92 18.36 -27.75 9.44
C GLY A 92 18.55 -29.22 9.81
N ILE A 93 17.49 -29.91 10.22
CA ILE A 93 17.40 -31.37 10.13
C ILE A 93 16.19 -31.76 9.29
N GLU A 94 16.44 -32.03 8.00
CA GLU A 94 15.58 -32.90 7.22
C GLU A 94 15.82 -34.34 7.67
N LEU A 95 14.87 -34.90 8.43
CA LEU A 95 14.72 -36.34 8.53
C LEU A 95 14.09 -36.85 7.22
N PRO A 96 14.47 -38.06 6.72
CA PRO A 96 13.88 -38.62 5.52
C PRO A 96 12.35 -38.72 5.58
N ASP A 97 11.67 -38.55 4.44
CA ASP A 97 10.22 -38.73 4.27
C ASP A 97 9.83 -40.24 4.32
N ASP A 98 10.15 -40.93 5.41
CA ASP A 98 9.80 -42.32 5.65
C ASP A 98 9.43 -42.58 7.13
N ILE A 99 8.48 -43.50 7.34
CA ILE A 99 7.95 -43.95 8.65
C ILE A 99 7.21 -42.86 9.46
N TYR A 100 5.92 -42.67 9.16
CA TYR A 100 4.86 -42.66 10.18
C TYR A 100 3.55 -43.21 9.58
N GLU A 101 2.77 -43.93 10.39
CA GLU A 101 1.80 -44.91 9.89
C GLU A 101 0.41 -44.40 9.48
N ARG A 102 -0.36 -45.35 8.93
CA ARG A 102 -1.69 -45.20 8.33
C ARG A 102 -2.73 -44.63 9.32
N THR A 103 -3.09 -43.36 9.12
CA THR A 103 -4.46 -42.91 9.36
C THR A 103 -5.23 -42.95 8.04
N ASN A 104 -6.27 -43.77 7.97
CA ASN A 104 -7.19 -43.80 6.82
C ASN A 104 -8.11 -42.57 6.89
N ILE A 105 -7.62 -41.44 6.36
CA ILE A 105 -8.53 -40.42 5.82
C ILE A 105 -9.37 -41.11 4.74
N LYS A 106 -10.70 -40.97 4.77
CA LYS A 106 -11.52 -41.41 3.63
C LYS A 106 -11.17 -40.52 2.44
N ASP A 107 -10.64 -41.08 1.35
CA ASP A 107 -10.26 -40.35 0.12
C ASP A 107 -11.43 -39.67 -0.62
N THR A 108 -12.63 -39.76 -0.05
CA THR A 108 -13.82 -38.98 -0.40
C THR A 108 -14.52 -38.54 0.90
N VAL A 109 -14.66 -37.23 1.08
CA VAL A 109 -15.58 -36.64 2.06
C VAL A 109 -16.95 -36.51 1.36
N PRO A 110 -18.06 -37.00 1.96
CA PRO A 110 -19.39 -36.84 1.36
C PRO A 110 -19.78 -35.36 1.18
N LEU A 111 -20.45 -35.02 0.08
CA LEU A 111 -20.85 -33.64 -0.28
C LEU A 111 -21.87 -33.05 0.70
N ASP A 112 -22.63 -33.90 1.37
CA ASP A 112 -23.60 -33.61 2.42
C ASP A 112 -22.96 -33.50 3.81
N SER A 113 -21.66 -33.81 3.95
CA SER A 113 -20.94 -33.64 5.22
C SER A 113 -20.98 -32.17 5.67
N PRO A 114 -21.40 -31.86 6.91
CA PRO A 114 -21.38 -30.49 7.41
C PRO A 114 -19.98 -29.86 7.40
N THR A 115 -18.91 -30.66 7.40
CA THR A 115 -17.52 -30.18 7.34
C THR A 115 -16.91 -30.21 5.94
N TYR A 116 -17.64 -30.63 4.90
CA TYR A 116 -17.13 -30.71 3.52
C TYR A 116 -16.49 -29.38 3.10
N PRO A 117 -15.30 -29.37 2.49
CA PRO A 117 -14.50 -30.52 2.03
C PRO A 117 -13.57 -31.18 3.06
N TRP A 118 -13.52 -30.73 4.31
CA TRP A 118 -12.67 -31.35 5.35
C TRP A 118 -13.30 -32.60 5.96
N PRO A 119 -12.49 -33.62 6.33
CA PRO A 119 -13.00 -34.87 6.92
C PRO A 119 -13.48 -34.73 8.37
N SER A 120 -13.10 -33.66 9.09
CA SER A 120 -13.65 -33.32 10.42
C SER A 120 -13.47 -31.84 10.75
N LYS A 121 -14.20 -31.34 11.76
CA LYS A 121 -14.08 -29.96 12.27
C LYS A 121 -12.67 -29.65 12.76
N ALA A 122 -11.96 -30.63 13.35
CA ALA A 122 -10.57 -30.48 13.78
C ALA A 122 -9.60 -30.24 12.60
N HIS A 123 -9.74 -30.99 11.50
CA HIS A 123 -8.98 -30.74 10.27
C HIS A 123 -9.27 -29.34 9.71
N PHE A 124 -10.53 -28.93 9.69
CA PHE A 124 -10.93 -27.61 9.20
C PHE A 124 -10.30 -26.47 10.01
N VAL A 125 -10.52 -26.44 11.34
CA VAL A 125 -10.00 -25.36 12.21
C VAL A 125 -8.47 -25.34 12.24
N THR A 126 -7.82 -26.51 12.16
CA THR A 126 -6.35 -26.59 12.06
C THR A 126 -5.82 -26.06 10.73
N SER A 127 -6.47 -26.38 9.59
CA SER A 127 -6.13 -25.79 8.29
C SER A 127 -6.33 -24.27 8.27
N LEU A 128 -7.40 -23.76 8.90
CA LEU A 128 -7.66 -22.32 9.01
C LEU A 128 -6.56 -21.62 9.83
N LEU A 129 -6.20 -22.15 10.99
CA LEU A 129 -5.11 -21.63 11.84
C LEU A 129 -3.77 -21.61 11.09
N PHE A 130 -3.37 -22.75 10.51
CA PHE A 130 -2.08 -22.88 9.82
C PHE A 130 -2.01 -22.18 8.45
N SER A 131 -3.14 -21.65 7.95
CA SER A 131 -3.20 -20.80 6.76
C SER A 131 -3.23 -19.30 7.07
N SER A 132 -3.15 -18.88 8.34
CA SER A 132 -3.17 -17.46 8.69
C SER A 132 -2.04 -16.66 8.02
N PRO A 133 -2.32 -15.64 7.19
CA PRO A 133 -1.28 -14.85 6.52
C PRO A 133 -0.50 -13.94 7.47
N ARG A 134 -1.08 -13.63 8.64
CA ARG A 134 -0.47 -12.78 9.68
C ARG A 134 0.17 -13.58 10.83
N LEU A 135 -0.14 -14.87 10.95
CA LEU A 135 0.50 -15.80 11.87
C LEU A 135 1.04 -17.03 11.10
N PRO A 136 2.08 -16.87 10.28
CA PRO A 136 2.71 -18.00 9.59
C PRO A 136 3.45 -18.90 10.58
N PHE A 137 3.18 -20.20 10.54
CA PHE A 137 3.81 -21.21 11.42
C PHE A 137 4.83 -22.06 10.65
N SER A 138 6.05 -22.19 11.19
CA SER A 138 7.03 -23.20 10.73
C SER A 138 6.52 -24.62 11.01
N ASP A 139 7.02 -25.63 10.29
CA ASP A 139 6.59 -27.02 10.53
C ASP A 139 6.98 -27.54 11.92
N ALA A 140 8.00 -26.94 12.57
CA ALA A 140 8.30 -27.19 13.98
C ALA A 140 7.23 -26.59 14.91
N GLN A 141 6.80 -25.35 14.67
CA GLN A 141 5.72 -24.71 15.43
C GLN A 141 4.38 -25.43 15.22
N LYS A 142 4.06 -25.85 13.99
CA LYS A 142 2.88 -26.68 13.71
C LYS A 142 2.90 -27.99 14.52
N ARG A 143 4.03 -28.70 14.54
CA ARG A 143 4.20 -29.92 15.36
C ARG A 143 4.04 -29.64 16.85
N ALA A 144 4.63 -28.56 17.37
CA ALA A 144 4.50 -28.19 18.77
C ALA A 144 3.04 -27.87 19.17
N ILE A 145 2.30 -27.14 18.34
CA ILE A 145 0.88 -26.80 18.58
C ILE A 145 0.00 -28.07 18.58
N LEU A 146 0.24 -29.00 17.65
CA LEU A 146 -0.51 -30.26 17.59
C LEU A 146 -0.17 -31.17 18.79
N SER A 147 1.10 -31.25 19.20
CA SER A 147 1.52 -32.00 20.39
C SER A 147 0.90 -31.39 21.65
N TRP A 148 0.93 -30.07 21.81
CA TRP A 148 0.31 -29.37 22.94
C TRP A 148 -1.20 -29.64 23.04
N ALA A 149 -1.92 -29.64 21.91
CA ALA A 149 -3.34 -30.01 21.88
C ALA A 149 -3.57 -31.48 22.29
N GLN A 150 -2.67 -32.40 21.94
CA GLN A 150 -2.73 -33.80 22.33
C GLN A 150 -2.46 -34.00 23.83
N GLU A 151 -1.46 -33.32 24.39
CA GLU A 151 -1.15 -33.35 25.83
C GLU A 151 -2.29 -32.76 26.68
N LEU A 152 -3.03 -31.76 26.16
CA LEU A 152 -4.26 -31.24 26.78
C LEU A 152 -5.49 -32.14 26.58
N GLY A 153 -5.33 -33.35 26.02
CA GLY A 153 -6.42 -34.32 25.85
C GLY A 153 -7.46 -33.97 24.79
N ALA A 154 -7.14 -33.06 23.86
CA ALA A 154 -8.06 -32.71 22.78
C ALA A 154 -8.30 -33.91 21.85
N ARG A 155 -9.57 -34.16 21.52
CA ARG A 155 -9.97 -35.29 20.67
C ARG A 155 -9.77 -34.96 19.18
N ASP A 156 -9.52 -35.98 18.38
CA ASP A 156 -9.41 -35.93 16.92
C ASP A 156 -8.36 -34.94 16.36
N VAL A 157 -7.31 -34.63 17.13
CA VAL A 157 -6.22 -33.74 16.69
C VAL A 157 -5.51 -34.35 15.47
N PRO A 158 -5.53 -33.67 14.31
CA PRO A 158 -4.97 -34.22 13.07
C PRO A 158 -3.44 -34.17 13.08
N SER A 159 -2.78 -35.20 12.55
CA SER A 159 -1.33 -35.15 12.37
C SER A 159 -0.94 -34.14 11.29
N LEU A 160 0.29 -33.59 11.36
CA LEU A 160 0.78 -32.68 10.32
C LEU A 160 0.79 -33.35 8.92
N GLY A 161 0.99 -34.67 8.86
CA GLY A 161 0.85 -35.45 7.63
C GLY A 161 -0.60 -35.51 7.12
N ALA A 162 -1.58 -35.67 8.01
CA ALA A 162 -3.00 -35.62 7.65
C ALA A 162 -3.44 -34.23 7.17
N ILE A 163 -2.91 -33.16 7.78
CA ILE A 163 -3.10 -31.79 7.31
C ILE A 163 -2.49 -31.59 5.92
N LYS A 164 -1.22 -31.98 5.69
CA LYS A 164 -0.58 -31.90 4.36
C LYS A 164 -1.34 -32.68 3.28
N LYS A 165 -1.83 -33.88 3.58
CA LYS A 165 -2.71 -34.66 2.68
C LYS A 165 -4.04 -33.96 2.41
N SER A 166 -4.66 -33.37 3.44
CA SER A 166 -5.88 -32.57 3.30
C SER A 166 -5.65 -31.37 2.39
N HIS A 167 -4.51 -30.67 2.51
CA HIS A 167 -4.16 -29.53 1.67
C HIS A 167 -4.05 -29.96 0.20
N MET A 168 -3.33 -31.07 -0.10
CA MET A 168 -3.25 -31.62 -1.46
C MET A 168 -4.62 -32.05 -2.02
N TYR A 169 -5.53 -32.54 -1.18
CA TYR A 169 -6.91 -32.84 -1.60
C TYR A 169 -7.70 -31.58 -1.96
N LEU A 170 -7.60 -30.52 -1.15
CA LEU A 170 -8.23 -29.22 -1.43
C LEU A 170 -7.69 -28.59 -2.71
N ASP A 171 -6.37 -28.61 -2.90
CA ASP A 171 -5.70 -28.14 -4.11
C ASP A 171 -6.22 -28.90 -5.35
N ASN A 172 -6.42 -30.22 -5.25
CA ASN A 172 -6.92 -31.03 -6.35
C ASN A 172 -8.41 -30.79 -6.69
N ILE A 173 -9.29 -30.52 -5.71
CA ILE A 173 -10.74 -30.32 -5.98
C ILE A 173 -11.13 -28.88 -6.28
N VAL A 174 -10.42 -27.88 -5.72
CA VAL A 174 -10.69 -26.43 -5.95
C VAL A 174 -9.82 -25.86 -7.08
N GLY A 175 -9.04 -26.72 -7.76
CA GLY A 175 -8.18 -26.37 -8.88
C GLY A 175 -6.84 -25.81 -8.44
N GLY A 176 -5.80 -26.64 -8.57
CA GLY A 176 -4.42 -26.30 -8.26
C GLY A 176 -3.93 -25.14 -9.12
N LEU A 177 -3.35 -24.14 -8.46
CA LEU A 177 -3.02 -22.85 -9.07
C LEU A 177 -1.59 -22.79 -9.63
N THR A 178 -0.63 -23.54 -9.08
CA THR A 178 0.80 -23.25 -9.26
C THR A 178 1.45 -24.03 -10.41
N GLU A 179 1.89 -23.32 -11.45
CA GLU A 179 2.62 -23.86 -12.62
C GLU A 179 4.11 -23.49 -12.59
N LYS A 180 4.96 -24.28 -13.27
CA LYS A 180 6.40 -24.04 -13.40
C LYS A 180 6.70 -23.31 -14.71
N VAL A 181 7.35 -22.15 -14.63
CA VAL A 181 7.89 -21.42 -15.79
C VAL A 181 9.40 -21.62 -15.89
N THR A 182 9.91 -21.70 -17.12
CA THR A 182 11.35 -21.65 -17.42
C THR A 182 11.57 -20.50 -18.41
N ALA A 183 12.23 -19.43 -17.97
CA ALA A 183 12.51 -18.26 -18.79
C ALA A 183 13.61 -18.52 -19.82
N ARG A 184 13.74 -17.63 -20.82
CA ARG A 184 14.76 -17.76 -21.88
C ARG A 184 16.20 -17.59 -21.38
N SER A 185 16.41 -16.95 -20.22
CA SER A 185 17.70 -16.95 -19.51
C SER A 185 18.07 -18.30 -18.89
N GLY A 186 17.16 -19.29 -18.88
CA GLY A 186 17.23 -20.51 -18.08
C GLY A 186 16.67 -20.34 -16.66
N SER A 187 16.28 -19.14 -16.25
CA SER A 187 15.72 -18.90 -14.91
C SER A 187 14.41 -19.66 -14.69
N VAL A 188 14.37 -20.50 -13.65
CA VAL A 188 13.17 -21.24 -13.24
C VAL A 188 12.43 -20.50 -12.14
N PHE A 189 11.13 -20.33 -12.32
CA PHE A 189 10.22 -19.80 -11.30
C PHE A 189 8.84 -20.47 -11.40
N TYR A 190 7.92 -20.10 -10.51
CA TYR A 190 6.55 -20.60 -10.49
C TYR A 190 5.56 -19.44 -10.54
N ILE A 191 4.38 -19.69 -11.10
CA ILE A 191 3.29 -18.72 -11.24
C ILE A 191 1.96 -19.34 -10.78
N ASN A 192 1.09 -18.55 -10.16
CA ASN A 192 -0.27 -18.92 -9.85
C ASN A 192 -1.21 -18.49 -10.98
N ASP A 193 -2.05 -19.42 -11.39
CA ASP A 193 -3.03 -19.30 -12.48
C ASP A 193 -3.98 -18.09 -12.30
N VAL A 194 -3.86 -17.13 -13.23
CA VAL A 194 -4.68 -15.92 -13.29
C VAL A 194 -6.16 -16.25 -13.55
N ALA A 195 -6.44 -17.19 -14.45
CA ALA A 195 -7.79 -17.55 -14.85
C ALA A 195 -8.57 -18.19 -13.69
N LYS A 196 -7.96 -19.17 -13.00
CA LYS A 196 -8.56 -19.80 -11.81
C LYS A 196 -8.72 -18.81 -10.64
N SER A 197 -7.83 -17.83 -10.49
CA SER A 197 -8.00 -16.78 -9.46
C SER A 197 -9.19 -15.86 -9.77
N ILE A 198 -9.39 -15.47 -11.03
CA ILE A 198 -10.53 -14.66 -11.48
C ILE A 198 -11.84 -15.44 -11.39
N ALA A 199 -11.85 -16.72 -11.77
CA ALA A 199 -13.01 -17.60 -11.61
C ALA A 199 -13.43 -17.71 -10.14
N LYS A 200 -12.46 -17.73 -9.19
CA LYS A 200 -12.73 -17.69 -7.75
C LYS A 200 -13.34 -16.35 -7.31
N ASP A 201 -12.98 -15.21 -7.92
CA ASP A 201 -13.61 -13.93 -7.61
C ASP A 201 -15.10 -13.89 -8.03
N TYR A 202 -15.48 -14.49 -9.17
CA TYR A 202 -16.88 -14.56 -9.63
C TYR A 202 -17.71 -15.64 -8.93
N ALA A 203 -17.08 -16.76 -8.58
CA ALA A 203 -17.73 -17.86 -7.87
C ALA A 203 -17.85 -17.63 -6.35
N ASN A 204 -17.42 -16.48 -5.82
CA ASN A 204 -17.43 -16.16 -4.39
C ASN A 204 -18.38 -14.99 -4.06
N PRO A 205 -19.33 -15.17 -3.11
CA PRO A 205 -20.36 -14.18 -2.86
C PRO A 205 -19.84 -12.89 -2.21
N LEU A 206 -18.72 -12.91 -1.47
CA LEU A 206 -18.13 -11.70 -0.89
C LEU A 206 -17.52 -10.77 -1.93
N THR A 207 -17.01 -11.31 -3.03
CA THR A 207 -16.48 -10.53 -4.15
C THR A 207 -17.57 -10.23 -5.17
N ARG A 208 -18.28 -11.24 -5.66
CA ARG A 208 -19.17 -11.11 -6.83
C ARG A 208 -20.34 -10.15 -6.61
N PHE A 209 -20.97 -10.15 -5.43
CA PHE A 209 -22.08 -9.25 -5.12
C PHE A 209 -21.65 -7.80 -4.90
N ALA A 210 -20.36 -7.53 -4.75
CA ALA A 210 -19.80 -6.18 -4.64
C ALA A 210 -19.17 -5.69 -5.95
N MET A 211 -19.04 -6.55 -6.97
CA MET A 211 -18.48 -6.14 -8.27
C MET A 211 -19.43 -5.25 -9.05
N GLU A 212 -18.86 -4.23 -9.67
CA GLU A 212 -19.48 -3.48 -10.75
C GLU A 212 -19.03 -4.05 -12.12
N ASP A 213 -19.97 -4.39 -13.00
CA ASP A 213 -19.68 -5.12 -14.25
C ASP A 213 -19.44 -4.19 -15.45
N TYR A 214 -19.82 -2.91 -15.33
CA TYR A 214 -19.77 -1.91 -16.38
C TYR A 214 -19.05 -0.63 -15.89
N PRO A 215 -18.38 0.14 -16.77
CA PRO A 215 -17.93 1.49 -16.44
C PRO A 215 -19.11 2.35 -15.95
N GLU A 216 -18.87 3.21 -14.98
CA GLU A 216 -19.91 4.10 -14.42
C GLU A 216 -19.59 5.56 -14.73
N ASP A 217 -20.49 6.23 -15.45
CA ASP A 217 -20.50 7.69 -15.56
C ASP A 217 -21.02 8.31 -14.24
N GLY A 218 -20.07 8.76 -13.41
CA GLY A 218 -20.33 9.49 -12.17
C GLY A 218 -20.74 10.95 -12.37
N ARG A 219 -21.00 11.39 -13.61
CA ARG A 219 -21.18 12.77 -14.05
C ARG A 219 -19.99 13.67 -13.67
N GLU A 220 -20.13 14.38 -12.56
CA GLU A 220 -19.14 15.32 -12.02
C GLU A 220 -18.18 14.59 -11.07
N GLY A 221 -18.61 13.50 -10.42
CA GLY A 221 -17.87 12.84 -9.34
C GLY A 221 -17.11 11.57 -9.72
N MET A 222 -16.11 11.22 -8.91
CA MET A 222 -15.36 9.96 -9.02
C MET A 222 -15.06 9.39 -7.64
N SER A 223 -15.24 8.09 -7.43
CA SER A 223 -14.79 7.41 -6.19
C SER A 223 -14.16 6.04 -6.40
N GLN A 224 -14.38 5.44 -7.58
CA GLN A 224 -13.95 4.09 -7.95
C GLN A 224 -13.14 4.12 -9.25
N VAL A 225 -12.39 3.05 -9.49
CA VAL A 225 -11.56 2.91 -10.70
C VAL A 225 -12.42 2.80 -11.97
N PHE A 226 -13.62 2.23 -11.86
CA PHE A 226 -14.59 2.14 -12.95
C PHE A 226 -15.33 3.45 -13.27
N ASN A 227 -15.12 4.53 -12.48
CA ASN A 227 -15.43 5.90 -12.93
C ASN A 227 -14.32 6.49 -13.82
N GLY A 228 -13.15 5.83 -13.89
CA GLY A 228 -11.98 6.31 -14.61
C GLY A 228 -12.18 6.37 -16.13
N LYS A 229 -11.74 7.47 -16.75
CA LYS A 229 -11.85 7.66 -18.21
C LYS A 229 -11.28 6.48 -19.02
N LYS A 230 -10.27 5.74 -18.52
CA LYS A 230 -9.74 4.59 -19.26
C LYS A 230 -10.82 3.54 -19.53
N MET A 231 -11.62 3.18 -18.52
CA MET A 231 -12.70 2.22 -18.66
C MET A 231 -13.90 2.82 -19.40
N LEU A 232 -14.28 4.05 -19.05
CA LEU A 232 -15.48 4.67 -19.61
C LEU A 232 -15.34 4.98 -21.11
N LEU A 233 -14.16 5.43 -21.58
CA LEU A 233 -13.95 5.91 -22.95
C LEU A 233 -12.75 5.30 -23.69
N ASP A 234 -11.58 5.16 -23.07
CA ASP A 234 -10.34 4.87 -23.81
C ASP A 234 -10.18 3.38 -24.24
N LEU A 235 -10.86 2.45 -23.55
CA LEU A 235 -10.85 1.00 -23.82
C LEU A 235 -12.06 0.54 -24.66
N PRO A 236 -12.03 -0.69 -25.21
CA PRO A 236 -13.24 -1.38 -25.62
C PRO A 236 -14.27 -1.45 -24.48
N SER A 237 -15.55 -1.36 -24.82
CA SER A 237 -16.67 -1.56 -23.87
C SER A 237 -16.72 -3.01 -23.37
N PRO A 238 -17.32 -3.29 -22.21
CA PRO A 238 -17.95 -4.59 -21.97
C PRO A 238 -18.77 -5.01 -23.21
N PRO A 239 -18.57 -6.22 -23.75
CA PRO A 239 -19.05 -6.56 -25.08
C PRO A 239 -20.53 -6.95 -25.13
N ALA A 240 -21.15 -7.19 -23.96
CA ALA A 240 -22.52 -7.69 -23.84
C ALA A 240 -23.29 -6.99 -22.71
N ALA A 241 -24.59 -6.84 -22.90
CA ALA A 241 -25.58 -6.47 -21.90
C ALA A 241 -26.69 -7.52 -21.85
N ARG A 242 -27.19 -7.84 -20.65
CA ARG A 242 -28.42 -8.63 -20.49
C ARG A 242 -29.60 -7.72 -20.21
N VAL A 243 -30.68 -7.89 -20.96
CA VAL A 243 -31.98 -7.23 -20.75
C VAL A 243 -33.05 -8.31 -20.88
N ASP A 244 -33.93 -8.42 -19.88
CA ASP A 244 -35.06 -9.36 -19.84
C ASP A 244 -34.71 -10.82 -20.21
N GLY A 245 -33.51 -11.25 -19.80
CA GLY A 245 -32.94 -12.57 -20.07
C GLY A 245 -32.13 -12.67 -21.36
N MET A 246 -32.41 -11.83 -22.35
CA MET A 246 -31.74 -11.80 -23.65
C MET A 246 -30.37 -11.11 -23.60
N ILE A 247 -29.43 -11.54 -24.44
CA ILE A 247 -28.06 -11.03 -24.48
C ILE A 247 -27.84 -10.22 -25.77
N TYR A 248 -27.52 -8.94 -25.60
CA TYR A 248 -27.26 -7.97 -26.66
C TYR A 248 -25.77 -7.65 -26.71
N PHE A 249 -25.11 -7.77 -27.87
CA PHE A 249 -23.68 -7.48 -28.01
C PHE A 249 -23.42 -6.12 -28.67
N THR A 250 -22.29 -5.50 -28.32
CA THR A 250 -21.79 -4.30 -29.01
C THR A 250 -21.47 -4.61 -30.47
N GLY A 251 -21.83 -3.69 -31.37
CA GLY A 251 -21.60 -3.80 -32.82
C GLY A 251 -22.66 -4.60 -33.59
N GLU A 252 -23.65 -5.17 -32.91
CA GLU A 252 -24.79 -5.85 -33.55
C GLU A 252 -25.97 -4.91 -33.80
N LEU A 253 -26.83 -5.26 -34.75
CA LEU A 253 -28.14 -4.61 -34.91
C LEU A 253 -29.13 -5.17 -33.88
N LEU A 254 -29.81 -4.30 -33.15
CA LEU A 254 -30.96 -4.61 -32.30
C LEU A 254 -32.16 -3.75 -32.69
N GLN A 255 -33.36 -4.13 -32.24
CA GLN A 255 -34.57 -3.34 -32.37
C GLN A 255 -35.07 -2.86 -30.99
N ASP A 256 -35.48 -1.61 -30.93
CA ASP A 256 -36.05 -0.97 -29.74
C ASP A 256 -37.59 -1.12 -29.64
N ASP A 257 -38.16 -0.65 -28.54
CA ASP A 257 -39.58 -0.68 -28.22
C ASP A 257 -40.47 0.22 -29.10
N SER A 258 -39.89 1.21 -29.78
CA SER A 258 -40.57 1.98 -30.83
C SER A 258 -40.60 1.25 -32.18
N GLY A 259 -39.85 0.16 -32.32
CA GLY A 259 -39.60 -0.53 -33.59
C GLY A 259 -38.46 0.09 -34.41
N GLY A 260 -37.74 1.07 -33.85
CA GLY A 260 -36.50 1.61 -34.41
C GLY A 260 -35.35 0.59 -34.31
N TYR A 261 -34.32 0.76 -35.13
CA TYR A 261 -33.13 -0.08 -35.06
C TYR A 261 -31.95 0.71 -34.50
N PHE A 262 -31.09 0.01 -33.74
CA PHE A 262 -29.93 0.62 -33.08
C PHE A 262 -28.72 -0.32 -33.14
N ILE A 263 -27.52 0.26 -33.05
CA ILE A 263 -26.26 -0.47 -32.91
C ILE A 263 -25.51 0.09 -31.68
N PRO A 264 -25.42 -0.66 -30.56
CA PRO A 264 -24.68 -0.22 -29.39
C PRO A 264 -23.17 -0.30 -29.63
N GLU A 265 -22.44 0.78 -29.37
CA GLU A 265 -20.98 0.82 -29.36
C GLU A 265 -20.39 0.63 -27.94
N ARG A 266 -21.10 1.10 -26.90
CA ARG A 266 -20.68 0.96 -25.49
C ARG A 266 -21.85 0.73 -24.54
N PHE A 267 -21.64 -0.07 -23.50
CA PHE A 267 -22.53 -0.22 -22.34
C PHE A 267 -21.88 0.39 -21.10
N PHE A 268 -22.65 1.16 -20.33
CA PHE A 268 -22.18 1.84 -19.12
C PHE A 268 -23.33 2.12 -18.15
N HIS A 269 -23.04 2.17 -16.86
CA HIS A 269 -23.98 2.63 -15.85
C HIS A 269 -23.98 4.15 -15.76
N ALA A 270 -25.16 4.73 -15.59
CA ALA A 270 -25.32 6.16 -15.31
C ALA A 270 -26.56 6.41 -14.45
N SER A 271 -26.54 7.53 -13.72
CA SER A 271 -27.75 8.14 -13.17
C SER A 271 -28.06 9.38 -14.00
N LEU A 272 -28.76 9.25 -15.12
CA LEU A 272 -29.27 10.40 -15.89
C LEU A 272 -30.47 11.03 -15.17
N PRO A 273 -30.80 12.32 -15.42
CA PRO A 273 -32.08 12.87 -14.98
C PRO A 273 -33.20 12.11 -15.69
N VAL A 274 -34.19 11.60 -14.95
CA VAL A 274 -35.48 11.27 -15.54
C VAL A 274 -36.11 12.59 -16.00
N ASP A 275 -36.53 12.66 -17.26
CA ASP A 275 -37.15 13.88 -17.80
C ASP A 275 -38.39 14.29 -16.99
N LEU A 276 -38.66 15.60 -16.97
CA LEU A 276 -39.59 16.25 -16.05
C LEU A 276 -41.05 15.76 -16.22
N SER A 277 -41.41 14.69 -15.50
CA SER A 277 -42.76 14.15 -15.41
C SER A 277 -43.16 13.78 -13.97
N ASP A 278 -43.65 14.78 -13.25
CA ASP A 278 -44.58 14.74 -12.12
C ASP A 278 -44.49 13.64 -11.03
N ASN A 279 -44.13 14.11 -9.82
CA ASN A 279 -44.70 13.69 -8.52
C ASN A 279 -44.51 12.23 -8.06
N VAL A 280 -43.33 11.94 -7.50
CA VAL A 280 -43.21 11.05 -6.32
C VAL A 280 -42.46 11.80 -5.23
N SER A 281 -43.02 11.81 -4.01
CA SER A 281 -42.52 12.63 -2.89
C SER A 281 -42.30 11.82 -1.61
N ASP A 282 -41.16 11.15 -1.52
CA ASP A 282 -40.58 10.75 -0.23
C ASP A 282 -39.03 10.71 -0.34
N PRO A 283 -38.26 11.44 0.49
CA PRO A 283 -36.81 11.39 0.47
C PRO A 283 -36.19 10.14 1.12
N CYS A 284 -36.97 9.30 1.81
CA CYS A 284 -36.45 8.41 2.84
C CYS A 284 -36.13 6.95 2.41
N GLU A 285 -35.96 6.66 1.12
CA GLU A 285 -35.43 5.35 0.67
C GLU A 285 -34.67 5.42 -0.66
N GLN A 286 -33.54 6.15 -0.68
CA GLN A 286 -32.64 6.18 -1.84
C GLN A 286 -31.82 4.89 -1.98
N SER A 287 -32.38 3.90 -2.67
CA SER A 287 -31.58 2.96 -3.45
C SER A 287 -30.86 3.73 -4.57
N ASP A 288 -29.53 3.58 -4.71
CA ASP A 288 -28.74 4.19 -5.80
C ASP A 288 -29.29 3.76 -7.18
N GLY A 289 -30.15 4.61 -7.78
CA GLY A 289 -30.95 4.33 -8.97
C GLY A 289 -30.17 4.34 -10.29
N LYS A 290 -29.03 3.64 -10.34
CA LYS A 290 -28.17 3.54 -11.52
C LYS A 290 -28.80 2.61 -12.55
N ALA A 291 -29.24 3.14 -13.69
CA ALA A 291 -29.70 2.33 -14.81
C ALA A 291 -28.51 1.99 -15.74
N LEU A 292 -28.70 0.97 -16.57
CA LEU A 292 -27.75 0.62 -17.63
C LEU A 292 -28.16 1.34 -18.93
N TYR A 293 -27.17 1.92 -19.61
CA TYR A 293 -27.34 2.68 -20.85
C TYR A 293 -26.43 2.16 -21.94
N ALA A 294 -26.83 2.40 -23.19
CA ALA A 294 -26.05 2.12 -24.37
C ALA A 294 -25.76 3.40 -25.15
N LEU A 295 -24.48 3.70 -25.36
CA LEU A 295 -24.03 4.68 -26.34
C LEU A 295 -23.87 3.95 -27.68
N GLY A 296 -24.49 4.46 -28.74
CA GLY A 296 -24.51 3.77 -30.02
C GLY A 296 -25.03 4.66 -31.15
N ARG A 297 -25.63 4.04 -32.18
CA ARG A 297 -26.14 4.70 -33.38
C ARG A 297 -27.53 4.23 -33.70
N VAL A 298 -28.44 5.16 -33.95
CA VAL A 298 -29.73 4.89 -34.60
C VAL A 298 -29.50 4.44 -36.05
N VAL A 299 -30.35 3.53 -36.53
CA VAL A 299 -30.31 2.97 -37.87
C VAL A 299 -31.71 3.04 -38.49
N GLU A 300 -31.82 3.73 -39.62
CA GLU A 300 -33.06 3.80 -40.41
C GLU A 300 -33.11 2.65 -41.42
N ARG A 301 -34.26 1.97 -41.56
CA ARG A 301 -34.46 0.91 -42.56
C ARG A 301 -35.20 1.45 -43.77
N THR A 302 -34.51 1.53 -44.91
CA THR A 302 -35.06 2.09 -46.17
C THR A 302 -35.13 1.02 -47.27
N GLU A 303 -35.81 1.32 -48.39
CA GLU A 303 -35.80 0.46 -49.59
C GLU A 303 -34.39 0.20 -50.15
N ALA A 304 -33.44 1.11 -49.88
CA ALA A 304 -32.04 0.99 -50.31
C ALA A 304 -31.15 0.24 -49.31
N GLY A 305 -31.70 -0.23 -48.18
CA GLY A 305 -30.97 -0.86 -47.08
C GLY A 305 -31.01 -0.05 -45.78
N PHE A 306 -30.28 -0.56 -44.79
CA PHE A 306 -30.08 0.09 -43.49
C PHE A 306 -29.10 1.27 -43.62
N ILE A 307 -29.49 2.43 -43.09
CA ILE A 307 -28.71 3.66 -43.00
C ILE A 307 -28.35 3.92 -41.54
N VAL A 308 -27.07 3.77 -41.21
CA VAL A 308 -26.52 4.02 -39.87
C VAL A 308 -26.17 5.51 -39.70
N ASN A 309 -26.66 6.15 -38.64
CA ASN A 309 -26.43 7.57 -38.34
C ASN A 309 -24.95 7.88 -38.04
N GLU A 310 -24.45 9.06 -38.47
CA GLU A 310 -23.08 9.51 -38.16
C GLU A 310 -22.97 10.05 -36.71
N GLN A 311 -24.05 10.62 -36.20
CA GLN A 311 -24.21 11.01 -34.80
C GLN A 311 -24.29 9.76 -33.90
N ARG A 312 -23.90 9.93 -32.63
CA ARG A 312 -24.09 8.94 -31.57
C ARG A 312 -25.18 9.39 -30.62
N GLU A 313 -25.96 8.44 -30.13
CA GLU A 313 -27.06 8.66 -29.21
C GLU A 313 -26.94 7.72 -28.00
N ILE A 314 -27.52 8.12 -26.87
CA ILE A 314 -27.56 7.34 -25.62
C ILE A 314 -29.02 6.94 -25.39
N ILE A 315 -29.28 5.64 -25.33
CA ILE A 315 -30.61 5.09 -25.00
C ILE A 315 -30.50 4.18 -23.77
N SER A 316 -31.59 4.02 -23.02
CA SER A 316 -31.63 3.05 -21.93
C SER A 316 -31.65 1.64 -22.50
N THR A 317 -30.93 0.70 -21.88
CA THR A 317 -31.03 -0.70 -22.31
C THR A 317 -32.42 -1.30 -22.03
N SER A 318 -33.24 -0.67 -21.20
CA SER A 318 -34.65 -1.05 -20.99
C SER A 318 -35.53 -0.92 -22.24
N MET A 319 -35.09 -0.17 -23.25
CA MET A 319 -35.79 -0.05 -24.54
C MET A 319 -35.50 -1.23 -25.49
N PHE A 320 -34.61 -2.17 -25.15
CA PHE A 320 -34.18 -3.23 -26.06
C PHE A 320 -35.22 -4.38 -26.13
N VAL A 321 -35.80 -4.63 -27.31
CA VAL A 321 -36.89 -5.62 -27.47
C VAL A 321 -36.51 -6.81 -28.35
N ARG A 322 -35.73 -6.63 -29.43
CA ARG A 322 -35.26 -7.75 -30.28
C ARG A 322 -33.76 -7.73 -30.47
N SER A 323 -33.13 -8.86 -30.18
CA SER A 323 -31.72 -9.13 -30.41
C SER A 323 -31.42 -9.42 -31.89
N PHE A 324 -30.12 -9.38 -32.25
CA PHE A 324 -29.67 -9.70 -33.61
C PHE A 324 -30.10 -11.09 -34.07
N GLU A 325 -30.16 -12.07 -33.17
CA GLU A 325 -30.57 -13.44 -33.51
C GLU A 325 -32.06 -13.51 -33.91
N GLU A 326 -32.93 -12.72 -33.28
CA GLU A 326 -34.36 -12.66 -33.59
C GLU A 326 -34.65 -11.86 -34.87
N ILE A 327 -33.82 -10.86 -35.17
CA ILE A 327 -33.83 -10.14 -36.44
C ILE A 327 -33.34 -11.05 -37.57
N ALA A 328 -32.21 -11.74 -37.38
CA ALA A 328 -31.65 -12.67 -38.37
C ALA A 328 -32.53 -13.94 -38.58
N ALA A 329 -33.29 -14.36 -37.58
CA ALA A 329 -34.26 -15.44 -37.71
C ALA A 329 -35.54 -15.04 -38.47
N THR A 330 -35.76 -13.74 -38.72
CA THR A 330 -36.98 -13.23 -39.37
C THR A 330 -36.77 -13.14 -40.90
N PRO A 331 -37.49 -13.94 -41.72
CA PRO A 331 -37.20 -14.04 -43.14
C PRO A 331 -37.34 -12.70 -43.89
N GLY A 332 -36.29 -12.31 -44.61
CA GLY A 332 -36.28 -11.10 -45.44
C GLY A 332 -36.01 -9.78 -44.69
N GLU A 333 -35.78 -9.82 -43.37
CA GLU A 333 -35.58 -8.56 -42.62
C GLU A 333 -34.21 -7.93 -42.90
N LEU A 334 -33.14 -8.76 -42.97
CA LEU A 334 -31.76 -8.35 -43.22
C LEU A 334 -31.36 -8.29 -44.70
N ASP A 335 -32.16 -8.84 -45.62
CA ASP A 335 -31.84 -9.01 -47.06
C ASP A 335 -31.48 -7.69 -47.78
N CYS A 336 -31.95 -6.55 -47.27
CA CYS A 336 -31.65 -5.22 -47.81
C CYS A 336 -30.23 -4.72 -47.51
N GLY A 337 -29.50 -5.35 -46.58
CA GLY A 337 -28.10 -5.02 -46.26
C GLY A 337 -27.87 -3.61 -45.69
N LEU A 338 -26.60 -3.19 -45.62
CA LEU A 338 -26.21 -1.81 -45.32
C LEU A 338 -26.07 -1.01 -46.61
N THR A 339 -26.44 0.27 -46.57
CA THR A 339 -26.07 1.20 -47.64
C THR A 339 -24.54 1.38 -47.73
N PRO A 340 -23.96 1.70 -48.91
CA PRO A 340 -22.51 1.85 -49.08
C PRO A 340 -21.86 2.89 -48.15
N SER A 341 -22.60 3.92 -47.74
CA SER A 341 -22.18 4.93 -46.77
C SER A 341 -22.05 4.39 -45.33
N SER A 342 -22.82 3.36 -44.99
CA SER A 342 -22.94 2.84 -43.62
C SER A 342 -22.09 1.59 -43.35
N GLY A 343 -21.58 0.92 -44.38
CA GLY A 343 -20.63 -0.20 -44.26
C GLY A 343 -19.29 0.13 -43.58
N LYS A 344 -19.03 1.40 -43.26
CA LYS A 344 -17.89 1.85 -42.43
C LYS A 344 -18.17 1.80 -40.92
N TYR A 345 -19.41 1.58 -40.50
CA TYR A 345 -19.85 1.58 -39.09
C TYR A 345 -20.19 0.20 -38.54
N ALA A 346 -20.64 -0.73 -39.39
CA ALA A 346 -21.10 -2.06 -39.00
C ALA A 346 -21.01 -3.05 -40.15
N SER A 347 -21.25 -4.34 -39.88
CA SER A 347 -21.14 -5.44 -40.85
C SER A 347 -22.39 -6.33 -40.98
N LEU A 348 -23.48 -6.02 -40.25
CA LEU A 348 -24.71 -6.84 -40.14
C LEU A 348 -24.43 -8.35 -39.96
N SER A 349 -23.48 -8.64 -39.07
CA SER A 349 -23.01 -9.99 -38.74
C SER A 349 -23.07 -10.19 -37.23
N PRO A 350 -23.33 -11.42 -36.74
CA PRO A 350 -23.29 -11.70 -35.31
C PRO A 350 -21.89 -11.43 -34.75
N ASN A 351 -21.82 -10.94 -33.51
CA ASN A 351 -20.57 -10.65 -32.83
C ASN A 351 -19.76 -11.96 -32.66
N PRO A 352 -18.45 -11.99 -32.98
CA PRO A 352 -17.62 -13.21 -32.84
C PRO A 352 -17.66 -13.85 -31.45
N LEU A 353 -17.94 -13.07 -30.40
CA LEU A 353 -18.07 -13.58 -29.03
C LEU A 353 -19.34 -14.41 -28.78
N ARG A 354 -20.37 -14.37 -29.64
CA ARG A 354 -21.52 -15.29 -29.54
C ARG A 354 -21.09 -16.75 -29.71
N ALA A 355 -20.27 -17.03 -30.72
CA ALA A 355 -19.74 -18.38 -30.97
C ALA A 355 -18.82 -18.87 -29.83
N LYS A 356 -18.04 -17.97 -29.23
CA LYS A 356 -17.12 -18.28 -28.11
C LYS A 356 -17.83 -18.46 -26.77
N SER A 357 -18.86 -17.66 -26.48
CA SER A 357 -19.64 -17.74 -25.25
C SER A 357 -20.61 -18.92 -25.23
N ASN A 358 -21.15 -19.29 -26.40
CA ASN A 358 -22.15 -20.35 -26.55
C ASN A 358 -23.36 -20.09 -25.61
N GLY A 359 -23.95 -18.91 -25.73
CA GLY A 359 -25.12 -18.47 -24.96
C GLY A 359 -24.84 -17.97 -23.53
N ARG A 360 -23.60 -18.05 -23.04
CA ARG A 360 -23.20 -17.49 -21.73
C ARG A 360 -23.12 -15.96 -21.77
N MET A 361 -23.41 -15.32 -20.63
CA MET A 361 -23.12 -13.89 -20.46
C MET A 361 -21.61 -13.62 -20.52
N VAL A 362 -21.19 -12.50 -21.10
CA VAL A 362 -19.77 -12.15 -21.30
C VAL A 362 -19.39 -10.91 -20.49
N HIS A 363 -18.47 -11.06 -19.55
CA HIS A 363 -17.95 -9.97 -18.72
C HIS A 363 -16.46 -9.70 -18.98
N MET A 364 -16.06 -8.44 -18.89
CA MET A 364 -14.66 -8.03 -18.95
C MET A 364 -14.08 -7.93 -17.54
N VAL A 365 -12.83 -8.34 -17.35
CA VAL A 365 -12.17 -8.34 -16.03
C VAL A 365 -10.89 -7.46 -16.07
N PRO A 366 -10.98 -6.17 -15.73
CA PRO A 366 -9.81 -5.32 -15.54
C PRO A 366 -8.93 -5.82 -14.40
N LEU A 367 -7.64 -5.94 -14.65
CA LEU A 367 -6.64 -6.29 -13.66
C LEU A 367 -5.74 -5.09 -13.35
N ILE A 368 -5.73 -4.67 -12.09
CA ILE A 368 -4.65 -3.84 -11.56
C ILE A 368 -3.49 -4.79 -11.26
N ILE A 369 -2.32 -4.54 -11.86
CA ILE A 369 -1.13 -5.36 -11.69
C ILE A 369 -0.13 -4.59 -10.83
N PHE A 370 0.42 -5.23 -9.80
CA PHE A 370 1.43 -4.65 -8.94
C PHE A 370 2.76 -5.38 -9.10
N MET A 371 3.85 -4.66 -9.34
CA MET A 371 5.20 -5.22 -9.34
C MET A 371 6.15 -4.38 -8.46
N ASP A 372 6.90 -5.04 -7.58
CA ASP A 372 7.82 -4.38 -6.65
C ASP A 372 9.00 -5.28 -6.25
N ASP A 373 10.01 -4.71 -5.57
CA ASP A 373 11.10 -5.48 -4.97
C ASP A 373 10.91 -5.75 -3.47
N VAL A 374 10.59 -7.02 -3.17
CA VAL A 374 10.40 -7.51 -1.80
C VAL A 374 11.67 -8.21 -1.30
N SER A 375 11.76 -8.45 0.01
CA SER A 375 12.87 -9.19 0.62
C SER A 375 12.33 -10.35 1.44
N GLY A 376 12.96 -11.52 1.28
CA GLY A 376 12.71 -12.74 2.06
C GLY A 376 13.28 -12.73 3.48
N ASN A 377 13.78 -11.59 3.95
CA ASN A 377 14.25 -11.36 5.32
C ASN A 377 13.45 -10.20 5.95
N VAL A 378 13.53 -10.04 7.27
CA VAL A 378 12.90 -8.90 7.99
C VAL A 378 13.59 -7.57 7.64
N SER A 379 14.91 -7.57 7.44
CA SER A 379 15.67 -6.44 6.89
C SER A 379 15.70 -6.48 5.35
N LYS A 380 15.54 -5.33 4.68
CA LYS A 380 15.42 -5.27 3.20
C LYS A 380 16.72 -5.57 2.43
N GLN A 381 17.85 -5.68 3.13
CA GLN A 381 19.19 -5.66 2.53
C GLN A 381 19.61 -6.98 1.87
N TRP A 382 18.94 -8.09 2.18
CA TRP A 382 19.31 -9.44 1.73
C TRP A 382 18.11 -10.19 1.17
N ASN A 383 18.37 -11.20 0.33
CA ASN A 383 17.34 -12.04 -0.30
C ASN A 383 16.25 -11.23 -1.03
N LYS A 384 16.67 -10.28 -1.88
CA LYS A 384 15.76 -9.56 -2.79
C LYS A 384 15.05 -10.55 -3.71
N HIS A 385 13.74 -10.36 -3.84
CA HIS A 385 12.88 -11.03 -4.81
C HIS A 385 12.12 -9.96 -5.58
N HIS A 386 11.84 -10.21 -6.84
CA HIS A 386 10.77 -9.51 -7.54
C HIS A 386 9.47 -10.29 -7.35
N ALA A 387 8.37 -9.59 -7.09
CA ALA A 387 7.05 -10.19 -6.88
C ALA A 387 5.99 -9.47 -7.70
N ILE A 388 5.02 -10.23 -8.21
CA ILE A 388 3.85 -9.73 -8.92
C ILE A 388 2.58 -10.13 -8.15
N TYR A 389 1.70 -9.16 -7.94
CA TYR A 389 0.36 -9.32 -7.41
C TYR A 389 -0.65 -8.74 -8.41
N MET A 390 -1.93 -9.10 -8.27
CA MET A 390 -3.01 -8.49 -9.04
C MET A 390 -4.26 -8.24 -8.20
N SER A 391 -5.18 -7.42 -8.71
CA SER A 391 -6.51 -7.21 -8.13
C SER A 391 -7.54 -6.95 -9.22
N ASN A 392 -8.74 -7.52 -9.05
CA ASN A 392 -9.86 -7.35 -9.98
C ASN A 392 -10.50 -5.97 -9.77
N ALA A 393 -10.38 -5.07 -10.76
CA ALA A 393 -10.76 -3.66 -10.62
C ALA A 393 -12.28 -3.40 -10.66
N ASN A 394 -13.10 -4.44 -10.92
CA ASN A 394 -14.55 -4.37 -10.72
C ASN A 394 -14.92 -4.27 -9.22
N LEU A 395 -14.00 -4.59 -8.31
CA LEU A 395 -14.21 -4.45 -6.87
C LEU A 395 -14.06 -2.98 -6.40
N PRO A 396 -14.90 -2.49 -5.49
CA PRO A 396 -14.78 -1.14 -4.92
C PRO A 396 -13.45 -0.90 -4.19
N ARG A 397 -12.99 0.35 -4.18
CA ARG A 397 -11.73 0.78 -3.55
C ARG A 397 -11.59 0.31 -2.09
N LYS A 398 -12.66 0.41 -1.29
CA LYS A 398 -12.72 -0.06 0.11
C LYS A 398 -12.43 -1.56 0.29
N MET A 399 -12.51 -2.36 -0.78
CA MET A 399 -12.14 -3.77 -0.81
C MET A 399 -10.74 -3.96 -1.40
N LEU A 400 -10.41 -3.30 -2.51
CA LEU A 400 -9.08 -3.33 -3.12
C LEU A 400 -7.94 -2.99 -2.13
N GLU A 401 -8.17 -2.02 -1.24
CA GLU A 401 -7.21 -1.61 -0.20
C GLU A 401 -6.95 -2.69 0.88
N LYS A 402 -7.76 -3.74 0.95
CA LYS A 402 -7.64 -4.81 1.97
C LYS A 402 -6.88 -6.02 1.41
N GLU A 403 -5.93 -6.50 2.21
CA GLU A 403 -5.15 -7.75 2.02
C GLU A 403 -5.94 -8.95 1.45
N PHE A 404 -7.20 -9.11 1.84
CA PHE A 404 -8.07 -10.21 1.39
C PHE A 404 -8.30 -10.24 -0.14
N PHE A 405 -8.33 -9.09 -0.82
CA PHE A 405 -8.76 -8.96 -2.22
C PHE A 405 -7.59 -8.84 -3.22
N VAL A 406 -6.35 -8.86 -2.72
CA VAL A 406 -5.15 -8.87 -3.55
C VAL A 406 -4.70 -10.32 -3.76
N ARG A 407 -4.53 -10.72 -5.02
CA ARG A 407 -4.12 -12.07 -5.43
C ARG A 407 -2.61 -12.10 -5.69
N PHE A 408 -1.87 -13.03 -5.08
CA PHE A 408 -0.46 -13.24 -5.38
C PHE A 408 -0.30 -14.07 -6.67
N VAL A 409 0.52 -13.59 -7.60
CA VAL A 409 0.73 -14.21 -8.91
C VAL A 409 2.07 -14.96 -8.96
N THR A 410 3.20 -14.28 -8.76
CA THR A 410 4.52 -14.92 -8.84
C THR A 410 5.57 -14.18 -8.01
N SER A 411 6.67 -14.85 -7.66
CA SER A 411 7.89 -14.19 -7.21
C SER A 411 9.13 -14.98 -7.60
N SER A 412 10.28 -14.31 -7.73
CA SER A 412 11.58 -14.96 -7.93
C SER A 412 12.75 -14.12 -7.39
N PRO A 413 13.78 -14.73 -6.78
CA PRO A 413 15.06 -14.09 -6.48
C PRO A 413 16.08 -14.21 -7.63
N HIS A 414 15.71 -14.80 -8.77
CA HIS A 414 16.64 -15.13 -9.86
C HIS A 414 16.20 -14.59 -11.23
N ALA A 415 14.90 -14.65 -11.54
CA ALA A 415 14.36 -14.12 -12.79
C ALA A 415 14.33 -12.59 -12.78
N ALA A 416 14.63 -11.96 -13.92
CA ALA A 416 14.56 -10.51 -14.06
C ALA A 416 13.10 -10.01 -14.10
N PRO A 417 12.81 -8.72 -13.79
CA PRO A 417 11.45 -8.20 -13.73
C PRO A 417 10.63 -8.48 -15.00
N MET A 418 11.22 -8.20 -16.16
CA MET A 418 10.55 -8.41 -17.46
C MET A 418 10.40 -9.89 -17.87
N GLU A 419 11.02 -10.84 -17.16
CA GLU A 419 10.76 -12.28 -17.34
C GLU A 419 9.50 -12.72 -16.58
N LEU A 420 9.34 -12.25 -15.33
CA LEU A 420 8.11 -12.47 -14.56
C LEU A 420 6.91 -11.79 -15.25
N MET A 421 7.11 -10.56 -15.73
CA MET A 421 6.07 -9.80 -16.43
C MET A 421 5.71 -10.41 -17.80
N ARG A 422 6.65 -11.11 -18.47
CA ARG A 422 6.35 -11.88 -19.68
C ARG A 422 5.40 -13.04 -19.39
N ALA A 423 5.66 -13.83 -18.34
CA ALA A 423 4.77 -14.90 -17.93
C ALA A 423 3.39 -14.37 -17.45
N MET A 424 3.35 -13.20 -16.79
CA MET A 424 2.10 -12.54 -16.43
C MET A 424 1.29 -12.11 -17.67
N LYS A 425 1.95 -11.48 -18.67
CA LYS A 425 1.32 -11.15 -19.95
C LYS A 425 0.79 -12.40 -20.66
N GLU A 426 1.61 -13.44 -20.78
CA GLU A 426 1.23 -14.70 -21.43
C GLU A 426 0.04 -15.36 -20.71
N SER A 427 0.00 -15.35 -19.37
CA SER A 427 -1.15 -15.84 -18.60
C SER A 427 -2.44 -15.05 -18.86
N ILE A 428 -2.37 -13.70 -18.91
CA ILE A 428 -3.52 -12.85 -19.23
C ILE A 428 -3.98 -13.05 -20.68
N CYS A 429 -3.05 -13.02 -21.65
CA CYS A 429 -3.36 -13.19 -23.07
C CYS A 429 -4.00 -14.56 -23.34
N ASN A 430 -3.45 -15.65 -22.79
CA ASN A 430 -4.02 -16.99 -22.93
C ASN A 430 -5.42 -17.08 -22.31
N ALA A 431 -5.63 -16.46 -21.15
CA ALA A 431 -6.94 -16.41 -20.48
C ALA A 431 -7.97 -15.55 -21.23
N ALA A 432 -7.54 -14.49 -21.91
CA ALA A 432 -8.38 -13.66 -22.77
C ALA A 432 -8.74 -14.39 -24.08
N GLU A 433 -7.76 -15.02 -24.74
CA GLU A 433 -7.92 -15.74 -26.00
C GLU A 433 -8.80 -16.98 -25.85
N SER A 434 -8.57 -17.80 -24.82
CA SER A 434 -9.45 -18.93 -24.49
C SER A 434 -10.79 -18.48 -23.91
N GLY A 435 -10.78 -17.46 -23.05
CA GLY A 435 -11.93 -17.05 -22.22
C GLY A 435 -12.14 -17.99 -21.03
N ILE A 436 -12.42 -17.41 -19.87
CA ILE A 436 -12.56 -18.15 -18.61
C ILE A 436 -14.04 -18.51 -18.43
N ILE A 437 -14.38 -19.80 -18.41
CA ILE A 437 -15.71 -20.24 -17.95
C ILE A 437 -15.70 -20.27 -16.43
N ALA A 438 -16.62 -19.54 -15.80
CA ALA A 438 -16.76 -19.46 -14.35
C ALA A 438 -18.23 -19.53 -13.94
N TRP A 439 -18.49 -19.96 -12.70
CA TRP A 439 -19.81 -19.84 -12.08
C TRP A 439 -20.01 -18.43 -11.56
N ASP A 440 -21.08 -17.77 -12.00
CA ASP A 440 -21.53 -16.52 -11.41
C ASP A 440 -22.50 -16.83 -10.25
N CYS A 441 -22.04 -16.65 -9.01
CA CYS A 441 -22.86 -16.90 -7.83
C CYS A 441 -23.93 -15.82 -7.55
N LYS A 442 -23.94 -14.71 -8.30
CA LYS A 442 -24.99 -13.66 -8.25
C LYS A 442 -26.19 -14.03 -9.11
N TYR A 443 -25.97 -14.66 -10.27
CA TYR A 443 -27.03 -15.08 -11.20
C TYR A 443 -27.29 -16.60 -11.25
N ASN A 444 -26.43 -17.42 -10.62
CA ASN A 444 -26.49 -18.88 -10.59
C ASN A 444 -26.42 -19.55 -11.97
N GLU A 445 -25.42 -19.14 -12.75
CA GLU A 445 -25.19 -19.61 -14.12
C GLU A 445 -23.69 -19.71 -14.45
N GLU A 446 -23.36 -20.22 -15.65
CA GLU A 446 -22.01 -20.09 -16.20
C GLU A 446 -21.86 -18.82 -17.04
N VAL A 447 -20.76 -18.09 -16.82
CA VAL A 447 -20.38 -16.88 -17.55
C VAL A 447 -19.02 -17.06 -18.23
N LEU A 448 -18.79 -16.29 -19.30
CA LEU A 448 -17.49 -16.18 -19.97
C LEU A 448 -16.80 -14.88 -19.53
N LEU A 449 -15.62 -14.98 -18.92
CA LEU A 449 -14.84 -13.84 -18.46
C LEU A 449 -13.62 -13.60 -19.37
N ILE A 450 -13.38 -12.34 -19.71
CA ILE A 450 -12.25 -11.92 -20.57
C ILE A 450 -11.37 -10.92 -19.79
N PRO A 451 -10.21 -11.36 -19.28
CA PRO A 451 -9.30 -10.49 -18.52
C PRO A 451 -8.48 -9.55 -19.41
N TYR A 452 -8.07 -8.40 -18.86
CA TYR A 452 -7.11 -7.49 -19.48
C TYR A 452 -6.33 -6.68 -18.43
N ALA A 453 -5.15 -6.18 -18.78
CA ALA A 453 -4.36 -5.31 -17.91
C ALA A 453 -4.92 -3.88 -17.94
N LEU A 454 -5.39 -3.37 -16.79
CA LEU A 454 -5.93 -2.01 -16.69
C LEU A 454 -4.81 -0.99 -16.49
N PHE A 455 -3.96 -1.17 -15.47
CA PHE A 455 -2.75 -0.39 -15.23
C PHE A 455 -1.73 -1.15 -14.37
N LEU A 456 -0.47 -0.70 -14.41
CA LEU A 456 0.65 -1.25 -13.63
C LEU A 456 1.08 -0.27 -12.53
N ALA A 457 1.17 -0.78 -11.31
CA ALA A 457 1.57 -0.04 -10.12
C ALA A 457 2.88 -0.62 -9.55
N GLY A 458 3.82 0.27 -9.24
CA GLY A 458 5.12 -0.10 -8.70
C GLY A 458 5.91 1.14 -8.26
N ASP A 459 7.09 0.91 -7.70
CA ASP A 459 8.03 1.96 -7.34
C ASP A 459 8.54 2.72 -8.60
N ASN A 460 9.16 3.90 -8.42
CA ASN A 460 9.54 4.76 -9.54
C ASN A 460 10.63 4.13 -10.45
N PRO A 461 11.70 3.52 -9.92
CA PRO A 461 12.56 2.58 -10.63
C PRO A 461 11.82 1.46 -11.38
N MET A 462 10.88 0.74 -10.74
CA MET A 462 10.16 -0.37 -11.41
C MET A 462 9.34 0.15 -12.60
N GLN A 463 8.54 1.20 -12.40
CA GLN A 463 7.78 1.84 -13.48
C GLN A 463 8.67 2.43 -14.59
N ALA A 464 9.94 2.76 -14.30
CA ALA A 464 10.90 3.15 -15.34
C ALA A 464 11.39 1.94 -16.15
N GLU A 465 11.60 0.77 -15.52
CA GLU A 465 11.94 -0.47 -16.23
C GLU A 465 10.76 -0.98 -17.07
N GLU A 466 9.54 -0.97 -16.52
CA GLU A 466 8.30 -1.30 -17.23
C GLU A 466 8.08 -0.43 -18.48
N CYS A 467 8.45 0.86 -18.43
CA CYS A 467 8.39 1.78 -19.58
C CYS A 467 9.60 1.70 -20.53
N SER A 468 10.58 0.81 -20.32
CA SER A 468 11.87 0.80 -21.03
C SER A 468 12.58 2.18 -21.03
N HIS A 469 12.56 2.85 -19.88
CA HIS A 469 13.12 4.19 -19.67
C HIS A 469 14.52 4.15 -19.06
N ALA A 470 15.43 4.99 -19.58
CA ALA A 470 16.84 5.03 -19.22
C ALA A 470 17.15 5.68 -17.85
N GLY A 471 16.13 6.09 -17.10
CA GLY A 471 16.25 6.66 -15.76
C GLY A 471 16.89 8.06 -15.72
N LEU A 472 17.45 8.40 -14.56
CA LEU A 472 17.74 9.78 -14.14
C LEU A 472 18.84 10.51 -14.93
N ASN A 473 19.66 9.78 -15.69
CA ASN A 473 20.92 10.31 -16.26
C ASN A 473 20.80 10.72 -17.74
N CYS A 474 19.69 10.43 -18.40
CA CYS A 474 19.44 10.85 -19.79
C CYS A 474 19.01 12.33 -19.88
N ASN A 475 18.88 12.85 -21.10
CA ASN A 475 18.36 14.20 -21.30
C ASN A 475 16.87 14.31 -20.95
N TYR A 476 16.07 13.30 -21.31
CA TYR A 476 14.60 13.28 -21.19
C TYR A 476 14.15 12.31 -20.10
N TYR A 477 14.24 12.78 -18.85
CA TYR A 477 14.15 11.94 -17.65
C TYR A 477 12.74 11.44 -17.30
N CYS A 478 11.70 11.89 -18.01
CA CYS A 478 10.33 11.46 -17.75
C CYS A 478 9.98 10.18 -18.51
N ARG A 479 9.28 9.24 -17.84
CA ARG A 479 8.76 8.00 -18.43
C ARG A 479 7.45 8.18 -19.20
N THR A 480 6.72 9.27 -18.93
CA THR A 480 5.38 9.56 -19.48
C THR A 480 5.44 10.53 -20.66
N CYS A 481 6.36 11.49 -20.63
CA CYS A 481 6.57 12.45 -21.70
C CYS A 481 8.05 12.66 -22.05
N ASP A 482 8.32 13.45 -23.07
CA ASP A 482 9.67 13.84 -23.52
C ASP A 482 10.25 15.08 -22.80
N THR A 483 9.70 15.51 -21.65
CA THR A 483 10.25 16.68 -20.93
C THR A 483 11.71 16.46 -20.50
N GLY A 484 12.55 17.46 -20.78
CA GLY A 484 13.93 17.50 -20.32
C GLY A 484 14.85 18.31 -21.24
N GLY A 485 15.80 17.64 -21.89
CA GLY A 485 16.83 18.23 -22.75
C GLY A 485 18.22 18.20 -22.12
N THR A 486 19.19 18.87 -22.75
CA THR A 486 20.59 18.92 -22.26
C THR A 486 20.69 19.63 -20.91
N LYS A 487 21.81 19.44 -20.20
CA LYS A 487 22.06 20.15 -18.93
C LYS A 487 22.10 21.66 -19.13
N GLU A 488 22.60 22.10 -20.28
CA GLU A 488 22.68 23.50 -20.73
C GLU A 488 21.29 24.05 -21.06
N TYR A 489 20.44 23.30 -21.77
CA TYR A 489 19.05 23.70 -22.05
C TYR A 489 18.21 23.79 -20.77
N LYS A 490 18.35 22.82 -19.86
CA LYS A 490 17.65 22.82 -18.55
C LYS A 490 18.10 23.94 -17.59
N VAL A 491 19.12 24.73 -17.94
CA VAL A 491 19.48 26.00 -17.27
C VAL A 491 19.37 27.23 -18.19
N SER A 492 18.63 27.13 -19.29
CA SER A 492 18.11 28.28 -20.05
C SER A 492 16.78 28.77 -19.43
N GLY A 493 16.24 29.91 -19.89
CA GLY A 493 14.93 30.38 -19.42
C GLY A 493 13.81 29.45 -19.88
N ASP A 494 13.81 29.12 -21.17
CA ASP A 494 12.79 28.30 -21.83
C ASP A 494 12.84 26.86 -21.32
N GLY A 495 14.02 26.25 -21.34
CA GLY A 495 14.24 24.86 -20.93
C GLY A 495 14.23 24.60 -19.43
N TYR A 496 14.28 25.64 -18.60
CA TYR A 496 13.88 25.51 -17.18
C TYR A 496 12.36 25.63 -17.04
N SER A 497 11.72 26.56 -17.76
CA SER A 497 10.27 26.78 -17.71
C SER A 497 9.45 25.60 -18.23
N SER A 498 9.95 24.87 -19.23
CA SER A 498 9.30 23.67 -19.77
C SER A 498 9.23 22.50 -18.78
N LEU A 499 10.03 22.50 -17.70
CA LEU A 499 10.02 21.43 -16.69
C LEU A 499 8.75 21.42 -15.83
N PHE A 500 7.99 22.52 -15.85
CA PHE A 500 6.77 22.74 -15.08
C PHE A 500 5.50 22.32 -15.84
N THR A 501 5.62 21.86 -17.08
CA THR A 501 4.53 21.48 -17.99
C THR A 501 4.82 20.10 -18.59
N SER A 502 3.77 19.38 -19.02
CA SER A 502 3.98 18.14 -19.78
C SER A 502 4.67 18.44 -21.12
N GLY A 503 5.62 17.60 -21.50
CA GLY A 503 6.09 17.49 -22.87
C GLY A 503 5.12 16.68 -23.73
N ASN A 504 5.57 16.29 -24.92
CA ASN A 504 4.85 15.34 -25.77
C ASN A 504 4.78 13.99 -25.05
N LEU A 505 3.60 13.35 -25.04
CA LEU A 505 3.44 12.03 -24.43
C LEU A 505 4.25 10.99 -25.21
N ARG A 506 4.89 10.07 -24.48
CA ARG A 506 5.52 8.88 -25.06
C ARG A 506 4.43 7.86 -25.40
N THR A 507 4.65 7.04 -26.41
CA THR A 507 3.75 5.94 -26.77
C THR A 507 4.53 4.63 -26.93
N PRO A 508 3.90 3.46 -26.73
CA PRO A 508 4.61 2.18 -26.78
C PRO A 508 5.25 1.91 -28.15
N GLU A 509 4.61 2.33 -29.24
CA GLU A 509 5.07 2.12 -30.62
C GLU A 509 6.34 2.93 -30.90
N ASN A 510 6.38 4.19 -30.45
CA ASN A 510 7.55 5.05 -30.57
C ASN A 510 8.73 4.53 -29.75
N THR A 511 8.46 4.06 -28.53
CA THR A 511 9.48 3.43 -27.66
C THR A 511 10.01 2.14 -28.29
N MET A 512 9.13 1.28 -28.80
CA MET A 512 9.49 0.03 -29.48
C MET A 512 10.26 0.28 -30.80
N ALA A 513 9.91 1.31 -31.56
CA ALA A 513 10.62 1.71 -32.78
C ALA A 513 12.06 2.19 -32.48
N GLU A 514 12.26 2.99 -31.43
CA GLU A 514 13.60 3.38 -30.99
C GLU A 514 14.41 2.18 -30.49
N VAL A 515 13.81 1.21 -29.78
CA VAL A 515 14.52 -0.03 -29.38
C VAL A 515 14.95 -0.84 -30.61
N ARG A 516 14.07 -1.05 -31.61
CA ARG A 516 14.45 -1.72 -32.87
C ARG A 516 15.58 -0.97 -33.59
N LYS A 517 15.53 0.37 -33.63
CA LYS A 517 16.59 1.22 -34.17
C LYS A 517 17.91 1.12 -33.38
N GLN A 518 17.88 0.88 -32.07
CA GLN A 518 19.11 0.63 -31.28
C GLN A 518 19.78 -0.69 -31.69
N PHE A 519 19.03 -1.73 -32.07
CA PHE A 519 19.60 -2.93 -32.72
C PHE A 519 20.21 -2.62 -34.09
N GLU A 520 19.55 -1.82 -34.93
CA GLU A 520 20.16 -1.40 -36.20
C GLU A 520 21.44 -0.56 -36.01
N ILE A 521 21.59 0.12 -34.88
CA ILE A 521 22.81 0.85 -34.53
C ILE A 521 23.89 -0.11 -34.00
N ALA A 522 23.51 -1.17 -33.27
CA ALA A 522 24.41 -2.22 -32.79
C ALA A 522 25.18 -2.91 -33.92
N LEU A 523 24.53 -3.13 -35.07
CA LEU A 523 25.12 -3.75 -36.26
C LEU A 523 26.09 -2.82 -37.05
N LYS A 524 26.34 -1.59 -36.60
CA LYS A 524 27.13 -0.57 -37.34
C LYS A 524 28.40 -0.21 -36.56
N SER A 525 29.52 0.04 -37.26
CA SER A 525 30.81 0.40 -36.64
C SER A 525 30.70 1.57 -35.65
N GLY A 526 31.41 1.50 -34.51
CA GLY A 526 31.29 2.48 -33.43
C GLY A 526 29.94 2.42 -32.68
N ALA A 527 29.29 1.26 -32.67
CA ALA A 527 27.98 1.03 -32.06
C ALA A 527 27.85 1.55 -30.62
N SER A 528 28.83 1.25 -29.74
CA SER A 528 28.80 1.60 -28.31
C SER A 528 28.47 3.08 -28.06
N GLU A 529 29.24 4.00 -28.68
CA GLU A 529 29.03 5.43 -28.50
C GLU A 529 27.75 5.92 -29.21
N LYS A 530 27.35 5.29 -30.33
CA LYS A 530 26.10 5.62 -31.03
C LYS A 530 24.87 5.24 -30.21
N ILE A 531 24.82 4.04 -29.62
CA ILE A 531 23.73 3.60 -28.72
C ILE A 531 23.69 4.49 -27.49
N LYS A 532 24.83 4.75 -26.85
CA LYS A 532 24.97 5.66 -25.70
C LYS A 532 24.41 7.06 -26.01
N ASN A 533 24.63 7.59 -27.21
CA ASN A 533 24.04 8.86 -27.63
C ASN A 533 22.55 8.74 -27.98
N SER A 534 22.06 7.63 -28.54
CA SER A 534 20.61 7.38 -28.74
C SER A 534 19.86 7.33 -27.40
N VAL A 535 20.35 6.54 -26.44
CA VAL A 535 19.81 6.44 -25.07
C VAL A 535 19.84 7.81 -24.36
N SER A 536 20.94 8.56 -24.49
CA SER A 536 21.07 9.91 -23.92
C SER A 536 20.07 10.90 -24.54
N SER A 537 19.88 10.87 -25.85
CA SER A 537 19.06 11.81 -26.62
C SER A 537 17.57 11.45 -26.73
N THR A 538 17.16 10.23 -26.36
CA THR A 538 15.73 9.81 -26.34
C THR A 538 15.21 9.51 -24.94
N GLY A 539 16.08 9.15 -24.01
CA GLY A 539 15.71 8.60 -22.70
C GLY A 539 15.18 7.16 -22.74
N ILE A 540 15.27 6.47 -23.88
CA ILE A 540 14.76 5.10 -24.06
C ILE A 540 15.91 4.11 -23.93
N ARG A 541 15.73 3.09 -23.08
CA ARG A 541 16.59 1.92 -22.93
C ARG A 541 15.77 0.77 -22.35
N ASP A 542 15.65 -0.31 -23.11
CA ASP A 542 15.06 -1.55 -22.61
C ASP A 542 16.10 -2.41 -21.84
N SER A 543 15.69 -2.95 -20.68
CA SER A 543 16.51 -3.88 -19.89
C SER A 543 16.52 -5.27 -20.54
N THR A 544 15.40 -5.69 -21.15
CA THR A 544 15.19 -7.00 -21.77
C THR A 544 16.19 -7.24 -22.90
N SER A 545 16.36 -6.27 -23.79
CA SER A 545 17.29 -6.33 -24.92
C SER A 545 18.74 -5.96 -24.59
N SER A 546 19.03 -5.40 -23.41
CA SER A 546 20.35 -4.84 -23.07
C SER A 546 21.49 -5.88 -23.14
N SER A 547 21.25 -7.15 -22.85
CA SER A 547 22.26 -8.21 -22.93
C SER A 547 22.66 -8.51 -24.39
N ILE A 548 21.68 -8.65 -25.27
CA ILE A 548 21.89 -8.92 -26.70
C ILE A 548 22.54 -7.72 -27.39
N LEU A 549 22.09 -6.50 -27.06
CA LEU A 549 22.70 -5.26 -27.55
C LEU A 549 24.18 -5.14 -27.15
N ASN A 550 24.55 -5.50 -25.92
CA ASN A 550 25.95 -5.50 -25.49
C ASN A 550 26.79 -6.54 -26.26
N ALA A 551 26.28 -7.77 -26.44
CA ALA A 551 26.98 -8.80 -27.21
C ALA A 551 27.23 -8.37 -28.68
N LEU A 552 26.24 -7.74 -29.32
CA LEU A 552 26.38 -7.18 -30.68
C LEU A 552 27.40 -6.03 -30.76
N VAL A 553 27.56 -5.26 -29.68
CA VAL A 553 28.56 -4.18 -29.57
C VAL A 553 29.98 -4.73 -29.40
N GLU A 554 30.15 -5.81 -28.62
CA GLU A 554 31.45 -6.43 -28.33
C GLU A 554 32.03 -7.19 -29.54
N LEU A 555 31.18 -7.64 -30.47
CA LEU A 555 31.57 -8.42 -31.66
C LEU A 555 31.92 -7.57 -32.91
N GLU A 556 31.96 -6.24 -32.79
CA GLU A 556 32.32 -5.25 -33.83
C GLU A 556 32.00 -5.65 -35.31
N SER A 557 30.75 -5.41 -35.73
CA SER A 557 30.17 -5.68 -37.06
C SER A 557 29.85 -7.16 -37.36
N VAL A 558 28.75 -7.60 -36.74
CA VAL A 558 28.21 -8.97 -36.77
C VAL A 558 27.50 -9.29 -38.11
N PRO A 559 27.82 -10.42 -38.78
CA PRO A 559 27.04 -10.93 -39.92
C PRO A 559 25.62 -11.32 -39.50
N LEU A 560 24.62 -11.08 -40.35
CA LEU A 560 23.19 -11.28 -40.04
C LEU A 560 22.85 -12.67 -39.44
N LYS A 561 23.61 -13.72 -39.81
CA LYS A 561 23.49 -15.08 -39.29
C LYS A 561 23.73 -15.18 -37.78
N GLU A 562 24.79 -14.55 -37.26
CA GLU A 562 25.13 -14.57 -35.83
C GLU A 562 24.10 -13.78 -35.00
N PHE A 563 23.50 -12.73 -35.57
CA PHE A 563 22.37 -12.03 -34.94
C PHE A 563 21.12 -12.93 -34.80
N VAL A 564 20.82 -13.76 -35.81
CA VAL A 564 19.72 -14.75 -35.74
C VAL A 564 20.03 -15.87 -34.74
N GLU A 565 21.29 -16.28 -34.61
CA GLU A 565 21.74 -17.24 -33.60
C GLU A 565 21.67 -16.65 -32.17
N LEU A 566 22.00 -15.37 -31.98
CA LEU A 566 21.82 -14.65 -30.70
C LEU A 566 20.34 -14.48 -30.30
N LEU A 567 19.43 -14.35 -31.27
CA LEU A 567 17.98 -14.39 -31.04
C LEU A 567 17.43 -15.81 -30.81
N GLN A 568 18.27 -16.85 -30.90
CA GLN A 568 17.90 -18.27 -30.71
C GLN A 568 16.73 -18.71 -31.64
N GLY A 569 16.61 -18.08 -32.81
CA GLY A 569 15.52 -18.33 -33.77
C GLY A 569 14.19 -17.62 -33.48
N HIS A 570 14.08 -16.83 -32.42
CA HIS A 570 12.92 -15.99 -32.12
C HIS A 570 12.89 -14.69 -32.96
N LYS A 571 11.76 -13.98 -32.96
CA LYS A 571 11.64 -12.66 -33.60
C LYS A 571 12.31 -11.60 -32.73
N LEU A 572 12.73 -10.48 -33.32
CA LEU A 572 13.28 -9.36 -32.55
C LEU A 572 12.30 -8.84 -31.48
N ASP A 573 11.02 -8.77 -31.83
CA ASP A 573 9.94 -8.32 -30.94
C ASP A 573 9.76 -9.24 -29.72
N ASP A 574 10.13 -10.51 -29.83
CA ASP A 574 10.15 -11.43 -28.69
C ASP A 574 11.21 -11.03 -27.65
N ALA A 575 12.32 -10.42 -28.08
CA ALA A 575 13.45 -10.03 -27.23
C ALA A 575 13.31 -8.61 -26.62
N ILE A 576 12.28 -7.87 -26.99
CA ILE A 576 11.93 -6.56 -26.42
C ILE A 576 11.04 -6.74 -25.19
N ASN A 577 11.00 -5.74 -24.30
CA ASN A 577 10.02 -5.60 -23.20
C ASN A 577 8.60 -6.06 -23.63
N PRO A 578 8.00 -7.05 -22.94
CA PRO A 578 6.71 -7.62 -23.33
C PRO A 578 5.54 -6.63 -23.26
N LEU A 579 5.62 -5.59 -22.42
CA LEU A 579 4.53 -4.63 -22.17
C LEU A 579 4.31 -3.66 -23.33
N LEU A 580 5.36 -3.32 -24.08
CA LEU A 580 5.28 -2.35 -25.19
C LEU A 580 4.36 -2.81 -26.34
N GLY A 581 4.03 -4.10 -26.41
CA GLY A 581 3.10 -4.67 -27.38
C GLY A 581 2.01 -5.51 -26.71
N MET A 582 1.43 -5.02 -25.61
CA MET A 582 0.27 -5.62 -24.96
C MET A 582 -1.00 -4.86 -25.35
N GLU A 583 -2.01 -5.58 -25.82
CA GLU A 583 -3.27 -4.97 -26.27
C GLU A 583 -4.01 -4.27 -25.12
N GLY A 584 -4.57 -3.08 -25.38
CA GLY A 584 -5.25 -2.27 -24.39
C GLY A 584 -4.35 -1.57 -23.35
N LEU A 585 -3.02 -1.65 -23.48
CA LEU A 585 -2.06 -1.10 -22.51
C LEU A 585 -1.09 -0.10 -23.15
N ASP A 586 -1.24 1.19 -22.81
CA ASP A 586 -0.21 2.20 -23.03
C ASP A 586 0.63 2.33 -21.76
N ILE A 587 1.76 1.65 -21.69
CA ILE A 587 2.57 1.59 -20.48
C ILE A 587 3.08 2.97 -19.99
N HIS A 588 3.12 3.99 -20.86
CA HIS A 588 3.55 5.35 -20.48
C HIS A 588 2.44 6.14 -19.78
N MET A 589 1.17 5.87 -20.12
CA MET A 589 -0.03 6.45 -19.50
C MET A 589 -0.72 5.53 -18.48
N ASP A 590 -0.34 4.25 -18.44
CA ASP A 590 -0.88 3.20 -17.57
C ASP A 590 0.12 2.74 -16.50
N THR A 591 1.16 3.55 -16.23
CA THR A 591 1.96 3.50 -15.00
C THR A 591 1.69 4.74 -14.14
N PRO A 592 0.51 4.85 -13.47
CA PRO A 592 0.15 6.04 -12.69
C PRO A 592 1.15 6.35 -11.58
N THR A 593 1.25 7.63 -11.22
CA THR A 593 2.28 8.12 -10.27
C THR A 593 2.04 7.62 -8.85
N GLU A 594 2.90 6.71 -8.40
CA GLU A 594 2.86 6.13 -7.06
C GLU A 594 3.19 7.19 -5.98
N ILE A 595 2.30 7.34 -5.00
CA ILE A 595 2.26 8.43 -4.02
C ILE A 595 3.35 8.31 -2.95
N LEU A 596 3.56 7.10 -2.40
CA LEU A 596 4.48 6.83 -1.29
C LEU A 596 5.91 7.17 -1.68
N HIS A 597 6.36 6.75 -2.85
CA HIS A 597 7.72 7.02 -3.34
C HIS A 597 7.85 8.39 -3.98
N THR A 598 6.83 8.92 -4.66
CA THR A 598 6.93 10.23 -5.33
C THR A 598 6.79 11.39 -4.34
N ILE A 599 5.77 11.36 -3.48
CA ILE A 599 5.43 12.44 -2.56
C ILE A 599 6.10 12.23 -1.19
N LEU A 600 5.80 11.15 -0.46
CA LEU A 600 6.29 11.00 0.92
C LEU A 600 7.79 10.75 1.01
N LEU A 601 8.29 9.68 0.39
CA LEU A 601 9.71 9.31 0.29
C LEU A 601 10.44 10.05 -0.85
N GLY A 602 9.79 11.04 -1.44
CA GLY A 602 10.35 11.98 -2.41
C GLY A 602 10.26 13.41 -1.87
N ILE A 603 9.27 14.16 -2.35
CA ILE A 603 9.02 15.57 -2.02
C ILE A 603 9.13 15.87 -0.52
N VAL A 604 8.32 15.23 0.32
CA VAL A 604 8.25 15.50 1.77
C VAL A 604 9.58 15.13 2.44
N LYS A 605 10.19 13.99 2.06
CA LYS A 605 11.53 13.58 2.52
C LYS A 605 12.63 14.58 2.13
N TYR A 606 12.55 15.21 0.96
CA TYR A 606 13.52 16.21 0.51
C TYR A 606 13.35 17.54 1.27
N PHE A 607 12.12 18.05 1.42
CA PHE A 607 11.86 19.25 2.23
C PHE A 607 12.16 19.03 3.72
N TRP A 608 11.90 17.85 4.26
CA TRP A 608 12.36 17.45 5.60
C TRP A 608 13.89 17.53 5.70
N GLY A 609 14.64 16.97 4.75
CA GLY A 609 16.10 17.06 4.73
C GLY A 609 16.63 18.50 4.73
N GLN A 610 16.01 19.40 3.96
CA GLN A 610 16.35 20.83 3.95
C GLN A 610 16.00 21.52 5.28
N THR A 611 14.82 21.24 5.83
CA THR A 611 14.36 21.80 7.11
C THR A 611 15.28 21.36 8.24
N VAL A 612 15.58 20.05 8.33
CA VAL A 612 16.54 19.48 9.27
C VAL A 612 17.92 20.11 9.11
N PHE A 613 18.42 20.35 7.89
CA PHE A 613 19.69 21.05 7.70
C PHE A 613 19.67 22.45 8.33
N LEU A 614 18.61 23.24 8.09
CA LEU A 614 18.45 24.59 8.64
C LEU A 614 18.39 24.56 10.18
N LEU A 615 17.56 23.68 10.75
CA LEU A 615 17.37 23.53 12.19
C LEU A 615 18.65 23.07 12.89
N ASN A 616 19.44 22.14 12.32
CA ASN A 616 20.74 21.79 12.89
C ASN A 616 21.76 22.95 12.77
N LYS A 617 21.80 23.67 11.62
CA LYS A 617 22.70 24.82 11.42
C LYS A 617 22.44 25.94 12.45
N ALA A 618 21.17 26.20 12.75
CA ALA A 618 20.74 27.20 13.72
C ALA A 618 20.66 26.67 15.18
N LYS A 619 20.96 25.39 15.42
CA LYS A 619 20.80 24.67 16.71
C LYS A 619 19.36 24.60 17.26
N LEU A 620 18.35 24.87 16.44
CA LEU A 620 16.92 24.96 16.82
C LEU A 620 16.21 23.59 16.97
N MET A 621 16.94 22.47 16.85
CA MET A 621 16.33 21.12 16.87
C MET A 621 15.66 20.76 18.21
N GLY A 622 16.14 21.30 19.34
CA GLY A 622 15.49 21.11 20.64
C GLY A 622 14.10 21.78 20.70
N ILE A 623 13.99 23.02 20.22
CA ILE A 623 12.71 23.76 20.15
C ILE A 623 11.72 23.02 19.24
N PHE A 624 12.21 22.52 18.10
CA PHE A 624 11.40 21.68 17.21
C PHE A 624 10.89 20.39 17.89
N GLN A 625 11.74 19.71 18.67
CA GLN A 625 11.36 18.50 19.41
C GLN A 625 10.27 18.78 20.46
N VAL A 626 10.45 19.83 21.26
CA VAL A 626 9.46 20.26 22.27
C VAL A 626 8.13 20.59 21.61
N ARG A 627 8.12 21.39 20.53
CA ARG A 627 6.89 21.71 19.79
C ARG A 627 6.23 20.48 19.18
N LEU A 628 7.00 19.55 18.58
CA LEU A 628 6.48 18.32 17.99
C LEU A 628 5.86 17.38 19.03
N GLU A 629 6.35 17.41 20.26
CA GLU A 629 5.75 16.64 21.35
C GLU A 629 4.45 17.29 21.87
N SER A 630 4.32 18.62 21.72
CA SER A 630 3.22 19.46 22.21
C SER A 630 2.09 19.72 21.20
N VAL A 631 2.24 19.27 19.95
CA VAL A 631 1.17 19.36 18.93
C VAL A 631 -0.01 18.51 19.37
N ASP A 632 -1.24 19.05 19.27
CA ASP A 632 -2.45 18.27 19.51
C ASP A 632 -2.54 17.16 18.45
N LYS A 633 -2.68 15.91 18.92
CA LYS A 633 -2.64 14.71 18.08
C LYS A 633 -4.04 14.17 17.79
N ASP A 634 -5.07 14.72 18.44
CA ASP A 634 -6.45 14.31 18.28
C ASP A 634 -6.99 14.70 16.89
N GLY A 635 -7.84 13.85 16.31
CA GLY A 635 -8.35 14.04 14.94
C GLY A 635 -7.32 13.97 13.79
N LEU A 636 -6.02 13.69 14.02
CA LEU A 636 -5.02 13.54 12.95
C LEU A 636 -4.93 12.14 12.32
N ASN A 637 -5.48 11.11 12.99
CA ASN A 637 -5.33 9.69 12.64
C ASN A 637 -3.85 9.29 12.35
N ALA A 638 -2.93 9.83 13.16
CA ALA A 638 -1.48 9.81 12.92
C ALA A 638 -0.71 9.08 14.05
N PRO A 639 -0.77 7.73 14.11
CA PRO A 639 -0.28 6.94 15.25
C PRO A 639 1.26 6.87 15.41
N CYS A 640 2.01 7.79 14.79
CA CYS A 640 3.47 7.74 14.73
C CYS A 640 4.16 9.10 14.94
N LEU A 641 3.49 10.07 15.58
CA LEU A 641 4.06 11.36 16.01
C LEU A 641 4.70 11.26 17.42
N ASN A 642 5.78 10.50 17.51
CA ASN A 642 6.69 10.49 18.66
C ASN A 642 7.86 11.44 18.34
N ALA A 643 8.02 12.54 19.11
CA ALA A 643 8.97 13.59 18.76
C ALA A 643 10.43 13.14 18.89
N ASP A 644 10.74 12.34 19.91
CA ASP A 644 12.09 11.83 20.15
C ASP A 644 12.56 10.91 19.03
N TYR A 645 11.73 9.93 18.64
CA TYR A 645 12.01 9.05 17.50
C TYR A 645 12.22 9.86 16.20
N VAL A 646 11.37 10.85 15.93
CA VAL A 646 11.49 11.69 14.72
C VAL A 646 12.78 12.51 14.71
N CYS A 647 13.19 13.05 15.86
CA CYS A 647 14.40 13.87 15.99
C CYS A 647 15.69 13.03 16.03
N HIS A 648 15.65 11.85 16.66
CA HIS A 648 16.76 10.91 16.72
C HIS A 648 17.00 10.27 15.35
N TYR A 649 15.99 9.63 14.76
CA TYR A 649 16.07 8.91 13.49
C TYR A 649 15.76 9.80 12.28
N LYS A 650 16.01 11.12 12.38
CA LYS A 650 15.71 12.14 11.35
C LYS A 650 16.24 11.84 9.94
N GLY A 651 17.27 10.99 9.78
CA GLY A 651 17.76 10.52 8.48
C GLY A 651 17.05 9.28 7.90
N SER A 652 16.40 8.49 8.76
CA SER A 652 15.90 7.14 8.45
C SER A 652 14.37 7.01 8.54
N LEU A 653 13.65 8.14 8.52
CA LEU A 653 12.19 8.15 8.56
C LEU A 653 11.57 7.49 7.32
N ILE A 654 10.40 6.88 7.53
CA ILE A 654 9.61 6.13 6.54
C ILE A 654 8.29 6.84 6.22
N GLY A 655 7.54 6.33 5.23
CA GLY A 655 6.32 6.95 4.69
C GLY A 655 5.33 7.43 5.75
N LYS A 656 5.00 6.58 6.75
CA LYS A 656 4.04 6.93 7.81
C LYS A 656 4.47 8.16 8.64
N HIS A 657 5.77 8.35 8.85
CA HIS A 657 6.31 9.52 9.57
C HIS A 657 6.20 10.78 8.70
N PHE A 658 6.50 10.69 7.41
CA PHE A 658 6.34 11.81 6.47
C PHE A 658 4.87 12.20 6.25
N LYS A 659 3.95 11.22 6.14
CA LYS A 659 2.50 11.49 6.07
C LYS A 659 2.04 12.23 7.32
N SER A 660 2.52 11.81 8.50
CA SER A 660 2.17 12.44 9.77
C SER A 660 2.74 13.87 9.88
N LEU A 661 4.01 14.07 9.52
CA LEU A 661 4.68 15.38 9.56
C LEU A 661 4.04 16.39 8.60
N ALA A 662 3.67 15.98 7.39
CA ALA A 662 3.07 16.88 6.40
C ALA A 662 1.79 17.60 6.90
N GLN A 663 1.03 16.96 7.80
CA GLN A 663 -0.18 17.52 8.41
C GLN A 663 0.10 18.56 9.51
N VAL A 664 1.34 18.67 10.02
CA VAL A 664 1.66 19.46 11.23
C VAL A 664 2.86 20.39 11.12
N MET A 665 3.74 20.24 10.11
CA MET A 665 4.98 21.03 10.00
C MET A 665 4.80 22.56 10.08
N PRO A 666 3.76 23.20 9.50
CA PRO A 666 3.57 24.66 9.61
C PRO A 666 3.48 25.18 11.05
N PHE A 667 2.83 24.45 11.97
CA PHE A 667 2.72 24.82 13.39
C PHE A 667 4.05 24.71 14.16
N LEU A 668 5.00 23.92 13.63
CA LEU A 668 6.27 23.62 14.29
C LEU A 668 7.37 24.62 13.95
N ILE A 669 7.39 25.11 12.71
CA ILE A 669 8.56 25.77 12.11
C ILE A 669 8.39 27.26 11.79
N TYR A 670 7.23 27.85 12.07
CA TYR A 670 6.82 29.18 11.58
C TYR A 670 7.84 30.32 11.77
N ASP A 671 8.64 30.25 12.84
CA ASP A 671 9.73 31.18 13.20
C ASP A 671 11.13 30.52 13.16
N LEU A 672 11.22 29.21 12.88
CA LEU A 672 12.47 28.43 12.90
C LEU A 672 13.12 28.26 11.52
N VAL A 673 12.41 28.62 10.44
CA VAL A 673 12.90 28.56 9.05
C VAL A 673 12.56 29.83 8.27
N PRO A 674 13.25 30.14 7.15
CA PRO A 674 12.86 31.25 6.28
C PRO A 674 11.45 31.07 5.72
N SER A 675 10.72 32.17 5.53
CA SER A 675 9.32 32.17 5.07
C SER A 675 9.08 31.34 3.81
N ILE A 676 10.00 31.33 2.83
CA ILE A 676 9.85 30.49 1.62
C ILE A 676 9.75 28.99 1.93
N VAL A 677 10.38 28.52 3.02
CA VAL A 677 10.34 27.12 3.47
C VAL A 677 9.06 26.85 4.24
N LEU A 678 8.56 27.81 5.03
CA LEU A 678 7.22 27.72 5.63
C LEU A 678 6.13 27.65 4.55
N ASN A 679 6.18 28.55 3.56
CA ASN A 679 5.28 28.55 2.41
C ASN A 679 5.28 27.19 1.72
N ALA A 680 6.46 26.63 1.44
CA ALA A 680 6.58 25.29 0.86
C ALA A 680 5.87 24.20 1.70
N TRP A 681 6.01 24.25 3.03
CA TRP A 681 5.31 23.32 3.92
C TRP A 681 3.79 23.53 3.96
N THR A 682 3.29 24.76 3.83
CA THR A 682 1.82 24.99 3.72
C THR A 682 1.26 24.39 2.43
N VAL A 683 1.92 24.60 1.28
CA VAL A 683 1.46 24.03 0.00
C VAL A 683 1.68 22.50 -0.05
N ILE A 684 2.69 21.97 0.65
CA ILE A 684 2.81 20.51 0.88
C ILE A 684 1.62 19.97 1.68
N GLY A 685 1.15 20.70 2.71
CA GLY A 685 -0.06 20.34 3.45
C GLY A 685 -1.29 20.25 2.54
N GLU A 686 -1.54 21.29 1.75
CA GLU A 686 -2.64 21.33 0.76
C GLU A 686 -2.55 20.18 -0.26
N LEU A 687 -1.35 19.95 -0.83
CA LEU A 687 -1.10 18.89 -1.80
C LEU A 687 -1.33 17.49 -1.18
N VAL A 688 -0.89 17.29 0.06
CA VAL A 688 -1.03 16.01 0.77
C VAL A 688 -2.47 15.74 1.21
N VAL A 689 -3.29 16.76 1.49
CA VAL A 689 -4.73 16.54 1.63
C VAL A 689 -5.34 16.15 0.29
N LEU A 690 -5.17 16.98 -0.76
CA LEU A 690 -5.79 16.76 -2.07
C LEU A 690 -5.48 15.37 -2.66
N VAL A 691 -4.23 14.91 -2.57
CA VAL A 691 -3.81 13.61 -3.14
C VAL A 691 -4.28 12.41 -2.31
N TRP A 692 -4.80 12.61 -1.09
CA TRP A 692 -5.48 11.58 -0.30
C TRP A 692 -7.02 11.69 -0.31
N HIS A 693 -7.61 12.52 -1.18
CA HIS A 693 -9.06 12.49 -1.40
C HIS A 693 -9.50 11.07 -1.80
N THR A 694 -10.47 10.53 -1.08
CA THR A 694 -10.97 9.16 -1.29
C THR A 694 -12.30 9.11 -2.05
N LYS A 695 -12.90 10.29 -2.24
CA LYS A 695 -14.02 10.64 -3.12
C LYS A 695 -13.72 12.02 -3.72
N ILE A 696 -14.10 12.22 -4.97
CA ILE A 696 -14.08 13.49 -5.69
C ILE A 696 -15.54 13.81 -6.03
N VAL A 697 -16.01 15.01 -5.68
CA VAL A 697 -17.42 15.44 -5.89
C VAL A 697 -17.59 16.14 -7.23
N ASP A 698 -16.71 17.11 -7.53
CA ASP A 698 -16.54 17.71 -8.85
C ASP A 698 -15.10 17.45 -9.31
N THR A 699 -14.96 16.74 -10.43
CA THR A 699 -13.71 16.30 -11.03
C THR A 699 -12.95 17.45 -11.67
N GLU A 700 -13.62 18.37 -12.34
CA GLU A 700 -12.94 19.47 -13.03
C GLU A 700 -12.52 20.56 -12.03
N ALA A 701 -13.34 20.89 -11.03
CA ALA A 701 -12.91 21.77 -9.94
C ALA A 701 -11.80 21.13 -9.07
N TYR A 702 -11.88 19.84 -8.75
CA TYR A 702 -10.81 19.15 -8.04
C TYR A 702 -9.50 19.14 -8.85
N LEU A 703 -9.54 18.80 -10.14
CA LEU A 703 -8.34 18.74 -10.97
C LEU A 703 -7.77 20.14 -11.26
N ALA A 704 -8.61 21.18 -11.30
CA ALA A 704 -8.16 22.57 -11.34
C ALA A 704 -7.46 22.97 -10.03
N LYS A 705 -8.05 22.68 -8.86
CA LYS A 705 -7.47 22.93 -7.53
C LYS A 705 -6.13 22.20 -7.37
N LEU A 706 -6.08 20.92 -7.69
CA LEU A 706 -4.86 20.10 -7.67
C LEU A 706 -3.78 20.65 -8.62
N SER A 707 -4.13 20.99 -9.86
CA SER A 707 -3.18 21.58 -10.82
C SER A 707 -2.63 22.92 -10.34
N ARG A 708 -3.48 23.78 -9.76
CA ARG A 708 -3.09 25.06 -9.13
C ARG A 708 -2.10 24.84 -7.99
N THR A 709 -2.41 23.95 -7.04
CA THR A 709 -1.55 23.62 -5.90
C THR A 709 -0.21 23.01 -6.35
N ILE A 710 -0.20 22.16 -7.38
CA ILE A 710 1.04 21.60 -7.96
C ILE A 710 1.90 22.70 -8.60
N GLN A 711 1.31 23.61 -9.38
CA GLN A 711 2.08 24.72 -9.99
C GLN A 711 2.66 25.65 -8.92
N ASP A 712 1.89 26.05 -7.91
CA ASP A 712 2.38 26.90 -6.83
C ASP A 712 3.48 26.20 -6.03
N PHE A 713 3.31 24.91 -5.69
CA PHE A 713 4.34 24.09 -5.04
C PHE A 713 5.65 24.03 -5.85
N LEU A 714 5.57 23.82 -7.18
CA LEU A 714 6.75 23.79 -8.04
C LEU A 714 7.42 25.17 -8.13
N ASN A 715 6.65 26.25 -8.20
CA ASN A 715 7.17 27.62 -8.26
C ASN A 715 7.81 28.04 -6.92
N VAL A 716 7.23 27.69 -5.76
CA VAL A 716 7.87 27.87 -4.45
C VAL A 716 9.13 27.00 -4.36
N THR A 717 9.10 25.76 -4.86
CA THR A 717 10.29 24.91 -4.93
C THR A 717 11.41 25.54 -5.77
N ALA A 718 11.07 26.28 -6.84
CA ALA A 718 12.04 27.03 -7.63
C ALA A 718 12.69 28.19 -6.85
N GLN A 719 11.99 28.80 -5.87
CA GLN A 719 12.61 29.74 -4.92
C GLN A 719 13.50 29.01 -3.90
N CYS A 720 13.01 27.91 -3.31
CA CYS A 720 13.71 27.18 -2.26
C CYS A 720 14.98 26.45 -2.74
N ALA A 721 14.94 25.88 -3.94
CA ALA A 721 16.00 25.05 -4.50
C ALA A 721 15.89 24.86 -6.04
N PRO A 722 16.29 25.86 -6.84
CA PRO A 722 16.24 25.81 -8.31
C PRO A 722 16.65 24.48 -8.95
N SER A 723 17.75 23.88 -8.48
CA SER A 723 18.36 22.69 -9.06
C SER A 723 17.64 21.37 -8.74
N ILE A 724 16.68 21.34 -7.81
CA ILE A 724 15.97 20.10 -7.48
C ILE A 724 15.02 19.68 -8.61
N ILE A 725 14.38 20.66 -9.27
CA ILE A 725 13.51 20.47 -10.45
C ILE A 725 14.27 19.81 -11.62
N ILE A 726 15.57 20.05 -11.75
CA ILE A 726 16.43 19.46 -12.80
C ILE A 726 16.96 18.08 -12.39
N SER A 727 17.14 17.83 -11.09
CA SER A 727 17.91 16.68 -10.57
C SER A 727 17.08 15.61 -9.85
N LYS A 728 15.76 15.81 -9.72
CA LYS A 728 14.79 14.89 -9.12
C LYS A 728 13.50 14.87 -9.97
N PRO A 729 13.22 13.83 -10.77
CA PRO A 729 12.05 13.81 -11.65
C PRO A 729 10.73 13.71 -10.89
N LYS A 730 10.76 13.29 -9.61
CA LYS A 730 9.59 13.22 -8.72
C LYS A 730 8.79 14.53 -8.63
N PHE A 731 9.43 15.68 -8.84
CA PHE A 731 8.76 16.98 -8.93
C PHE A 731 7.96 17.12 -10.24
N HIS A 732 8.57 16.74 -11.36
CA HIS A 732 7.92 16.77 -12.66
C HIS A 732 6.82 15.69 -12.79
N PHE A 733 6.95 14.53 -12.13
CA PHE A 733 5.90 13.50 -12.11
C PHE A 733 4.56 14.00 -11.55
N LEU A 734 4.56 15.01 -10.66
CA LEU A 734 3.33 15.68 -10.23
C LEU A 734 2.53 16.26 -11.40
N VAL A 735 3.18 16.75 -12.45
CA VAL A 735 2.52 17.40 -13.60
C VAL A 735 1.59 16.43 -14.34
N HIS A 736 1.83 15.12 -14.24
CA HIS A 736 0.98 14.08 -14.81
C HIS A 736 -0.12 13.58 -13.85
N LEU A 737 -0.05 13.89 -12.55
CA LEU A 737 -1.00 13.39 -11.54
C LEU A 737 -2.47 13.77 -11.83
N PRO A 738 -2.81 14.99 -12.29
CA PRO A 738 -4.18 15.32 -12.69
C PRO A 738 -4.69 14.49 -13.89
N ALA A 739 -3.80 14.11 -14.82
CA ALA A 739 -4.16 13.26 -15.96
C ALA A 739 -4.43 11.81 -15.50
N TYR A 740 -3.59 11.28 -14.59
CA TYR A 740 -3.79 9.96 -14.01
C TYR A 740 -5.08 9.87 -13.20
N ILE A 741 -5.42 10.87 -12.39
CA ILE A 741 -6.67 10.86 -11.60
C ILE A 741 -7.91 10.90 -12.52
N ARG A 742 -7.93 11.70 -13.59
CA ARG A 742 -9.03 11.64 -14.58
C ARG A 742 -9.10 10.28 -15.29
N ARG A 743 -7.96 9.61 -15.50
CA ARG A 743 -7.88 8.30 -16.18
C ARG A 743 -8.30 7.11 -15.30
N PHE A 744 -8.07 7.16 -13.98
CA PHE A 744 -8.20 6.02 -13.07
C PHE A 744 -9.02 6.28 -11.78
N GLY A 745 -9.57 7.48 -11.58
CA GLY A 745 -10.23 7.87 -10.33
C GLY A 745 -9.25 8.35 -9.25
N PRO A 746 -9.72 8.54 -7.99
CA PRO A 746 -8.90 9.09 -6.91
C PRO A 746 -7.64 8.25 -6.63
N ALA A 747 -6.55 8.91 -6.26
CA ALA A 747 -5.23 8.28 -6.19
C ALA A 747 -5.13 7.26 -5.03
N SER A 748 -5.27 5.98 -5.36
CA SER A 748 -5.36 4.86 -4.40
C SER A 748 -4.33 3.79 -4.72
N PHE A 749 -3.50 3.41 -3.74
CA PHE A 749 -2.46 2.37 -3.89
C PHE A 749 -2.42 1.45 -2.67
N ASN A 750 -2.34 0.14 -2.93
CA ASN A 750 -2.46 -0.92 -1.92
C ASN A 750 -1.15 -1.08 -1.12
N HIS A 751 -1.21 -1.01 0.21
CA HIS A 751 -0.05 -1.18 1.10
C HIS A 751 -0.02 -2.60 1.72
N VAL A 752 0.28 -3.59 0.89
CA VAL A 752 0.46 -5.02 1.25
C VAL A 752 1.43 -5.60 0.19
N PHE A 753 2.43 -6.47 0.45
CA PHE A 753 2.66 -7.47 1.51
C PHE A 753 4.15 -7.55 1.90
N ARG A 754 4.48 -8.34 2.95
CA ARG A 754 5.86 -8.85 3.15
C ARG A 754 6.01 -10.16 3.94
N LEU A 755 4.98 -10.64 4.65
CA LEU A 755 5.16 -11.64 5.71
C LEU A 755 5.51 -13.06 5.21
N SER A 756 4.94 -13.53 4.11
CA SER A 756 5.09 -14.94 3.67
C SER A 756 6.52 -15.35 3.31
N CYS A 757 7.29 -14.48 2.64
CA CYS A 757 8.65 -14.79 2.21
C CYS A 757 9.62 -15.01 3.38
N VAL A 758 9.39 -14.34 4.53
CA VAL A 758 10.25 -14.35 5.72
C VAL A 758 10.37 -15.74 6.34
N TYR A 759 9.28 -16.50 6.37
CA TYR A 759 9.13 -17.79 7.07
C TYR A 759 9.24 -19.02 6.15
N SER A 760 9.65 -18.83 4.89
CA SER A 760 9.97 -19.94 3.98
C SER A 760 11.25 -20.66 4.41
N ASN A 761 11.45 -21.92 3.99
CA ASN A 761 12.72 -22.64 4.19
C ASN A 761 13.86 -22.12 3.27
N ARG A 762 13.55 -21.16 2.39
CA ARG A 762 14.45 -20.49 1.43
C ARG A 762 15.13 -21.40 0.39
N GLN A 763 14.81 -22.70 0.33
CA GLN A 763 15.35 -23.62 -0.69
C GLN A 763 14.72 -23.42 -2.07
N ALA A 764 13.40 -23.23 -2.15
CA ALA A 764 12.67 -23.00 -3.40
C ALA A 764 11.63 -21.88 -3.25
N PRO A 765 12.05 -20.65 -2.87
CA PRO A 765 11.15 -19.61 -2.36
C PRO A 765 10.06 -19.19 -3.37
N SER A 766 10.33 -19.25 -4.67
CA SER A 766 9.34 -19.03 -5.73
C SER A 766 8.18 -20.05 -5.64
N ARG A 767 8.52 -21.35 -5.70
CA ARG A 767 7.58 -22.49 -5.60
C ARG A 767 6.77 -22.43 -4.32
N ASP A 768 7.44 -22.19 -3.21
CA ASP A 768 6.87 -22.34 -1.88
C ASP A 768 6.02 -21.11 -1.49
N SER A 769 6.36 -19.92 -1.98
CA SER A 769 5.47 -18.74 -1.91
C SER A 769 4.19 -18.96 -2.73
N CYS A 770 4.32 -19.40 -3.99
CA CYS A 770 3.17 -19.66 -4.86
C CYS A 770 2.19 -20.65 -4.23
N ARG A 771 2.70 -21.79 -3.75
CA ARG A 771 1.90 -22.82 -3.06
C ARG A 771 1.25 -22.31 -1.76
N THR A 772 1.98 -21.54 -0.96
CA THR A 772 1.44 -20.98 0.29
C THR A 772 0.26 -20.06 0.00
N PHE A 773 0.43 -19.09 -0.89
CA PHE A 773 -0.66 -18.18 -1.26
C PHE A 773 -1.81 -18.89 -1.98
N ALA A 774 -1.52 -19.87 -2.85
CA ALA A 774 -2.53 -20.66 -3.52
C ALA A 774 -3.43 -21.41 -2.52
N HIS A 775 -2.82 -22.02 -1.51
CA HIS A 775 -3.54 -22.72 -0.46
C HIS A 775 -4.35 -21.76 0.42
N GLN A 776 -3.76 -20.62 0.81
CA GLN A 776 -4.46 -19.56 1.55
C GLN A 776 -5.71 -19.09 0.80
N ASP A 777 -5.60 -18.84 -0.50
CA ASP A 777 -6.72 -18.42 -1.34
C ASP A 777 -7.78 -19.51 -1.53
N ILE A 778 -7.41 -20.79 -1.51
CA ILE A 778 -8.37 -21.91 -1.52
C ILE A 778 -9.14 -21.98 -0.20
N VAL A 779 -8.45 -21.95 0.95
CA VAL A 779 -9.11 -21.92 2.27
C VAL A 779 -10.02 -20.71 2.37
N LYS A 780 -9.51 -19.51 2.04
CA LYS A 780 -10.26 -18.24 2.01
C LYS A 780 -11.53 -18.33 1.15
N HIS A 781 -11.42 -18.92 -0.05
CA HIS A 781 -12.55 -19.11 -0.97
C HIS A 781 -13.65 -19.98 -0.36
N ILE A 782 -13.29 -21.15 0.17
CA ILE A 782 -14.25 -22.12 0.72
C ILE A 782 -15.00 -21.52 1.93
N VAL A 783 -14.27 -20.93 2.88
CA VAL A 783 -14.86 -20.43 4.15
C VAL A 783 -15.72 -19.18 3.98
N THR A 784 -15.65 -18.52 2.83
CA THR A 784 -16.47 -17.33 2.51
C THR A 784 -17.60 -17.63 1.52
N GLY A 785 -18.00 -18.91 1.43
CA GLY A 785 -19.15 -19.33 0.61
C GLY A 785 -18.85 -19.53 -0.87
N GLY A 786 -17.57 -19.53 -1.26
CA GLY A 786 -17.15 -19.71 -2.64
C GLY A 786 -17.51 -21.08 -3.22
N TYR A 787 -17.94 -21.06 -4.47
CA TYR A 787 -18.31 -22.25 -5.25
C TYR A 787 -17.11 -22.78 -6.06
N TRP A 788 -17.07 -24.09 -6.30
CA TRP A 788 -16.15 -24.73 -7.24
C TRP A 788 -16.82 -25.93 -7.92
N TYR A 789 -16.32 -26.36 -9.07
CA TYR A 789 -16.89 -27.49 -9.80
C TYR A 789 -16.27 -28.81 -9.31
N ASP A 790 -17.07 -29.67 -8.68
CA ASP A 790 -16.61 -31.01 -8.29
C ASP A 790 -16.76 -31.97 -9.49
N ASN A 791 -15.63 -32.34 -10.08
CA ASN A 791 -15.57 -33.22 -11.25
C ASN A 791 -16.14 -34.63 -11.01
N LYS A 792 -16.18 -35.13 -9.76
CA LYS A 792 -16.79 -36.43 -9.44
C LYS A 792 -18.32 -36.30 -9.35
N ALA A 793 -18.80 -35.16 -8.86
CA ALA A 793 -20.22 -34.84 -8.74
C ALA A 793 -20.85 -34.28 -10.03
N SER A 794 -20.01 -33.82 -10.98
CA SER A 794 -20.40 -33.10 -12.20
C SER A 794 -21.33 -31.91 -11.94
N LYS A 795 -21.04 -31.14 -10.88
CA LYS A 795 -21.81 -29.95 -10.48
C LYS A 795 -20.97 -28.96 -9.69
N TRP A 796 -21.43 -27.72 -9.66
CA TRP A 796 -20.93 -26.70 -8.74
C TRP A 796 -21.35 -27.01 -7.30
N VAL A 797 -20.40 -26.92 -6.37
CA VAL A 797 -20.55 -27.19 -4.93
C VAL A 797 -19.91 -26.07 -4.12
N ARG A 798 -20.20 -26.01 -2.81
CA ARG A 798 -19.65 -25.05 -1.85
C ARG A 798 -19.32 -25.75 -0.52
N GLY A 799 -18.76 -25.02 0.45
CA GLY A 799 -18.52 -25.54 1.80
C GLY A 799 -19.78 -26.08 2.51
N GLY A 800 -19.60 -27.08 3.37
CA GLY A 800 -20.66 -27.66 4.21
C GLY A 800 -21.14 -26.72 5.32
N ALA A 801 -22.27 -27.04 5.94
CA ALA A 801 -22.96 -26.15 6.88
C ALA A 801 -22.12 -25.70 8.10
N GLN A 802 -21.20 -26.53 8.62
CA GLN A 802 -20.28 -26.15 9.71
C GLN A 802 -19.05 -25.38 9.22
N VAL A 803 -18.74 -25.41 7.92
CA VAL A 803 -17.70 -24.57 7.31
C VAL A 803 -18.22 -23.16 7.09
N LEU A 804 -19.44 -23.04 6.55
CA LEU A 804 -20.10 -21.77 6.30
C LEU A 804 -20.65 -21.12 7.58
N GLY A 805 -21.20 -21.92 8.50
CA GLY A 805 -21.76 -21.46 9.78
C GLY A 805 -20.74 -21.23 10.89
N LEU A 806 -19.43 -21.27 10.60
CA LEU A 806 -18.42 -20.99 11.62
C LEU A 806 -18.27 -19.46 11.80
N SER A 807 -18.89 -18.91 12.84
CA SER A 807 -19.00 -17.46 13.12
C SER A 807 -17.68 -16.74 13.48
N VAL A 808 -16.53 -17.29 13.08
CA VAL A 808 -15.18 -16.68 13.18
C VAL A 808 -15.12 -15.29 12.51
N PHE A 809 -16.10 -14.99 11.66
CA PHE A 809 -16.21 -13.76 10.90
C PHE A 809 -17.40 -12.87 11.26
N ASN A 810 -18.15 -13.17 12.33
CA ASN A 810 -19.14 -12.22 12.84
C ASN A 810 -19.28 -12.20 14.38
N ARG A 811 -19.44 -10.98 14.90
CA ARG A 811 -19.81 -10.58 16.27
C ARG A 811 -19.21 -11.38 17.46
N ASN A 812 -18.39 -10.68 18.24
CA ASN A 812 -17.98 -10.95 19.63
C ASN A 812 -16.98 -12.08 19.94
N THR A 813 -16.77 -13.10 19.09
CA THR A 813 -15.64 -14.03 19.27
C THR A 813 -14.45 -13.70 18.35
N PRO A 814 -13.30 -13.25 18.89
CA PRO A 814 -12.13 -12.99 18.05
C PRO A 814 -11.50 -14.30 17.55
N VAL A 815 -11.00 -14.31 16.31
CA VAL A 815 -10.02 -15.30 15.86
C VAL A 815 -8.81 -15.23 16.79
N PRO A 816 -8.12 -16.35 17.12
CA PRO A 816 -6.78 -16.31 17.69
C PRO A 816 -5.84 -15.48 16.78
N GLY A 817 -5.62 -14.22 17.16
CA GLY A 817 -4.88 -13.23 16.38
C GLY A 817 -5.67 -12.03 15.81
N SER A 818 -7.01 -11.97 15.91
CA SER A 818 -7.81 -10.82 15.44
C SER A 818 -8.32 -9.95 16.59
N GLY A 819 -7.42 -9.24 17.27
CA GLY A 819 -7.75 -8.45 18.46
C GLY A 819 -8.49 -7.13 18.17
N LYS A 820 -9.82 -7.17 18.05
CA LYS A 820 -10.74 -6.12 18.56
C LYS A 820 -12.21 -6.58 18.54
N VAL A 821 -13.00 -6.04 19.47
CA VAL A 821 -14.47 -6.10 19.46
C VAL A 821 -15.00 -4.93 18.62
N GLN A 822 -16.09 -5.16 17.89
CA GLN A 822 -16.75 -4.21 16.99
C GLN A 822 -17.74 -3.35 17.79
N THR A 823 -17.61 -2.03 17.72
CA THR A 823 -18.44 -1.06 18.45
C THR A 823 -19.54 -0.51 17.57
N SER A 824 -20.80 -0.72 17.96
CA SER A 824 -21.96 -0.11 17.30
C SER A 824 -22.01 1.42 17.51
N LEU A 825 -22.55 2.13 16.52
CA LEU A 825 -22.80 3.58 16.57
C LEU A 825 -23.62 3.97 17.81
N GLY A 826 -23.21 5.05 18.48
CA GLY A 826 -23.84 5.55 19.71
C GLY A 826 -23.63 4.69 20.97
N ALA A 827 -22.99 3.51 20.84
CA ALA A 827 -22.83 2.54 21.93
C ALA A 827 -21.38 2.42 22.44
N ASN A 828 -21.26 2.13 23.73
CA ASN A 828 -20.01 1.90 24.47
C ASN A 828 -19.18 3.15 24.77
N GLY A 829 -19.83 4.24 25.18
CA GLY A 829 -19.14 5.29 25.94
C GLY A 829 -18.57 4.70 27.23
N LYS A 830 -17.24 4.80 27.46
CA LYS A 830 -16.65 4.27 28.70
C LYS A 830 -17.03 5.14 29.89
N THR A 831 -17.74 4.57 30.84
CA THR A 831 -18.16 5.28 32.06
C THR A 831 -16.96 5.62 32.97
N ALA A 832 -17.08 6.71 33.74
CA ALA A 832 -16.47 6.78 35.05
C ALA A 832 -17.10 5.70 35.96
N ARG A 833 -16.31 5.04 36.82
CA ARG A 833 -16.87 4.02 37.71
C ARG A 833 -17.72 4.73 38.77
N ASN A 834 -19.01 4.38 38.82
CA ASN A 834 -19.95 4.66 39.91
C ASN A 834 -20.42 6.12 40.07
N ASP A 835 -19.91 7.09 39.31
CA ASP A 835 -20.36 8.49 39.38
C ASP A 835 -21.72 8.68 38.67
N ILE A 836 -22.81 8.43 39.41
CA ILE A 836 -24.17 8.85 39.04
C ILE A 836 -24.32 10.35 39.36
N VAL A 837 -24.81 11.12 38.39
CA VAL A 837 -25.07 12.56 38.52
C VAL A 837 -26.53 12.84 38.19
N ALA A 838 -27.22 13.62 39.03
CA ALA A 838 -28.59 14.05 38.76
C ALA A 838 -28.60 15.14 37.68
N TRP A 839 -29.59 15.16 36.77
CA TRP A 839 -29.66 16.13 35.66
C TRP A 839 -29.32 17.57 36.09
N LYS A 840 -29.93 18.07 37.17
CA LYS A 840 -29.77 19.43 37.72
C LYS A 840 -28.33 19.81 38.12
N GLU A 841 -27.44 18.84 38.31
CA GLU A 841 -26.05 19.03 38.71
C GLU A 841 -25.10 19.00 37.48
N THR A 842 -25.54 18.37 36.39
CA THR A 842 -24.80 18.32 35.12
C THR A 842 -24.59 19.71 34.55
N HIS A 843 -23.53 19.84 33.75
CA HIS A 843 -23.25 21.08 33.03
C HIS A 843 -24.28 21.32 31.90
N CYS A 844 -24.72 20.27 31.21
CA CYS A 844 -25.76 20.31 30.16
C CYS A 844 -27.08 20.95 30.64
N SER A 845 -27.51 20.70 31.88
CA SER A 845 -28.77 21.25 32.42
C SER A 845 -28.80 22.78 32.57
N LYS A 846 -27.63 23.43 32.63
CA LYS A 846 -27.51 24.90 32.70
C LYS A 846 -27.87 25.54 31.37
N ILE A 847 -27.57 24.82 30.29
CA ILE A 847 -27.79 25.18 28.89
C ILE A 847 -29.21 24.76 28.48
N LEU A 848 -29.49 23.45 28.53
CA LEU A 848 -30.77 22.86 28.15
C LEU A 848 -31.73 22.84 29.34
N LYS A 849 -32.55 23.89 29.44
CA LYS A 849 -33.50 24.10 30.57
C LYS A 849 -34.78 23.27 30.45
N THR A 850 -34.67 22.00 30.07
CA THR A 850 -35.78 21.03 30.10
C THR A 850 -36.01 20.54 31.54
N ALA A 851 -37.27 20.57 31.99
CA ALA A 851 -37.67 20.13 33.31
C ALA A 851 -37.82 18.60 33.36
N GLN A 852 -36.70 17.89 33.52
CA GLN A 852 -36.66 16.46 33.85
C GLN A 852 -35.96 16.30 35.22
N PRO A 853 -36.71 16.40 36.34
CA PRO A 853 -36.10 16.58 37.66
C PRO A 853 -35.41 15.33 38.22
N ASP A 854 -35.78 14.15 37.70
CA ASP A 854 -35.60 12.84 38.36
C ASP A 854 -34.80 11.84 37.51
N ILE A 855 -34.32 12.23 36.32
CA ILE A 855 -33.46 11.38 35.47
C ILE A 855 -32.00 11.49 35.94
N ALA A 856 -31.43 10.33 36.23
CA ALA A 856 -30.02 10.15 36.57
C ALA A 856 -29.19 9.80 35.33
N TYR A 857 -27.94 10.25 35.28
CA TYR A 857 -26.98 9.95 34.21
C TYR A 857 -25.65 9.47 34.79
N TYR A 858 -24.86 8.74 34.02
CA TYR A 858 -23.44 8.50 34.32
C TYR A 858 -22.56 9.49 33.54
N GLN A 859 -21.47 9.95 34.15
CA GLN A 859 -20.46 10.73 33.42
C GLN A 859 -19.66 9.83 32.46
N GLY A 860 -19.74 10.15 31.16
CA GLY A 860 -19.07 9.46 30.08
C GLY A 860 -17.66 10.02 29.83
N LYS A 861 -16.68 9.15 29.58
CA LYS A 861 -15.33 9.57 29.19
C LYS A 861 -15.17 9.82 27.69
N SER A 862 -16.06 9.22 26.90
CA SER A 862 -16.00 9.26 25.44
C SER A 862 -17.35 8.96 24.77
N VAL A 863 -17.52 9.41 23.53
CA VAL A 863 -18.64 9.10 22.64
C VAL A 863 -18.10 8.63 21.28
N VAL A 864 -18.79 7.69 20.64
CA VAL A 864 -18.49 7.27 19.25
C VAL A 864 -19.29 8.18 18.31
N ALA A 865 -18.59 8.94 17.48
CA ALA A 865 -19.16 9.85 16.50
C ALA A 865 -19.69 9.10 15.25
N ARG A 866 -20.44 9.81 14.39
CA ARG A 866 -21.08 9.26 13.17
C ARG A 866 -20.07 8.61 12.20
N GLU A 867 -18.88 9.17 12.07
CA GLU A 867 -17.77 8.61 11.26
C GLU A 867 -16.94 7.53 11.98
N GLY A 868 -17.36 7.10 13.18
CA GLY A 868 -16.67 6.07 13.97
C GLY A 868 -15.48 6.57 14.81
N ASP A 869 -15.17 7.87 14.78
CA ASP A 869 -14.20 8.48 15.69
C ASP A 869 -14.64 8.35 17.15
N ILE A 870 -13.67 8.25 18.07
CA ILE A 870 -13.94 8.29 19.52
C ILE A 870 -13.57 9.68 20.03
N ALA A 871 -14.57 10.53 20.26
CA ALA A 871 -14.38 11.83 20.90
C ALA A 871 -14.33 11.67 22.43
N TYR A 872 -13.40 12.36 23.08
CA TYR A 872 -13.23 12.40 24.54
C TYR A 872 -13.63 13.77 25.09
N LEU A 873 -13.64 13.91 26.43
CA LEU A 873 -13.72 15.23 27.06
C LEU A 873 -12.54 16.10 26.62
N ASN A 874 -12.83 17.33 26.17
CA ASN A 874 -11.95 18.28 25.50
C ASN A 874 -11.55 17.97 24.04
N SER A 875 -11.99 16.86 23.43
CA SER A 875 -11.83 16.67 21.99
C SER A 875 -12.56 17.75 21.19
N HIS A 876 -12.01 18.08 20.03
CA HIS A 876 -12.59 19.03 19.09
C HIS A 876 -13.41 18.27 18.04
N VAL A 877 -14.68 18.64 17.85
CA VAL A 877 -15.64 17.90 17.02
C VAL A 877 -16.37 18.79 16.04
N ILE A 878 -16.75 18.23 14.89
CA ILE A 878 -17.80 18.77 14.03
C ILE A 878 -19.11 18.08 14.40
N PHE A 879 -20.19 18.84 14.50
CA PHE A 879 -21.51 18.32 14.88
C PHE A 879 -22.64 19.15 14.25
N HIS A 880 -23.85 18.58 14.16
CA HIS A 880 -25.06 19.35 13.80
C HIS A 880 -25.70 19.95 15.05
N ARG A 881 -26.05 21.24 14.99
CA ARG A 881 -26.78 21.91 16.08
C ARG A 881 -28.27 21.63 15.97
N MET A 882 -28.83 20.93 16.97
CA MET A 882 -30.24 20.49 17.02
C MET A 882 -31.29 21.60 16.76
N THR A 883 -30.99 22.87 17.06
CA THR A 883 -31.96 23.99 16.93
C THR A 883 -32.32 24.35 15.48
N ASP A 884 -31.40 24.11 14.54
CA ASP A 884 -31.46 24.66 13.18
C ASP A 884 -30.69 23.83 12.13
N GLY A 885 -30.13 22.68 12.54
CA GLY A 885 -29.38 21.76 11.66
C GLY A 885 -27.98 22.24 11.26
N GLN A 886 -27.59 23.47 11.63
CA GLN A 886 -26.31 24.06 11.21
C GLN A 886 -25.12 23.21 11.68
N THR A 887 -24.22 22.89 10.74
CA THR A 887 -22.94 22.27 11.04
C THR A 887 -22.05 23.25 11.81
N CYS A 888 -21.65 22.88 13.02
CA CYS A 888 -20.83 23.69 13.93
C CYS A 888 -19.54 22.95 14.32
N ILE A 889 -18.56 23.72 14.80
CA ILE A 889 -17.35 23.21 15.45
C ILE A 889 -17.47 23.46 16.95
N GLY A 890 -17.11 22.48 17.77
CA GLY A 890 -17.10 22.65 19.22
C GLY A 890 -16.06 21.81 19.95
N ARG A 891 -15.76 22.20 21.19
CA ARG A 891 -14.92 21.47 22.15
C ARG A 891 -15.83 20.77 23.15
N VAL A 892 -15.73 19.45 23.28
CA VAL A 892 -16.58 18.68 24.20
C VAL A 892 -16.27 19.03 25.66
N ARG A 893 -17.30 19.44 26.43
CA ARG A 893 -17.20 19.85 27.84
C ARG A 893 -17.74 18.77 28.79
N GLU A 894 -18.82 18.11 28.40
CA GLU A 894 -19.49 17.06 29.16
C GLU A 894 -20.07 15.99 28.21
N ILE A 895 -20.15 14.74 28.66
CA ILE A 895 -20.75 13.60 27.96
C ILE A 895 -21.60 12.84 28.99
N LEU A 896 -22.90 12.69 28.73
CA LEU A 896 -23.84 12.04 29.65
C LEU A 896 -24.37 10.73 29.06
N VAL A 897 -24.18 9.64 29.80
CA VAL A 897 -24.61 8.28 29.46
C VAL A 897 -25.90 7.96 30.22
N SER A 898 -26.85 7.26 29.59
CA SER A 898 -28.11 6.86 30.24
C SER A 898 -27.86 5.95 31.45
N SER A 899 -28.61 6.16 32.53
CA SER A 899 -28.64 5.24 33.67
C SER A 899 -29.38 3.94 33.36
N GLU A 900 -30.39 3.99 32.49
CA GLU A 900 -31.18 2.83 32.06
C GLU A 900 -30.41 1.94 31.06
N ASN A 901 -29.57 2.56 30.22
CA ASN A 901 -28.73 1.87 29.24
C ASN A 901 -27.30 2.41 29.30
N PRO A 902 -26.40 1.80 30.11
CA PRO A 902 -25.06 2.32 30.38
C PRO A 902 -24.09 2.26 29.19
N ASN A 903 -24.53 1.76 28.03
CA ASN A 903 -23.78 1.85 26.79
C ASN A 903 -24.15 3.09 25.95
N THR A 904 -25.32 3.71 26.18
CA THR A 904 -25.89 4.75 25.31
C THR A 904 -25.56 6.16 25.80
N VAL A 905 -24.83 6.94 24.99
CA VAL A 905 -24.63 8.37 25.23
C VAL A 905 -25.89 9.13 24.80
N VAL A 906 -26.49 9.89 25.72
CA VAL A 906 -27.75 10.63 25.49
C VAL A 906 -27.47 12.07 25.10
N HIS A 907 -26.62 12.76 25.86
CA HIS A 907 -26.30 14.18 25.67
C HIS A 907 -24.79 14.40 25.60
N VAL A 908 -24.38 15.31 24.72
CA VAL A 908 -23.01 15.83 24.63
C VAL A 908 -23.11 17.36 24.68
N GLY A 909 -22.29 17.98 25.53
CA GLY A 909 -22.24 19.44 25.68
C GLY A 909 -20.98 20.04 25.05
N PRO A 910 -21.00 20.46 23.76
CA PRO A 910 -19.88 21.18 23.15
C PRO A 910 -19.95 22.71 23.38
N GLN A 911 -18.80 23.29 23.70
CA GLN A 911 -18.54 24.74 23.65
C GLN A 911 -18.18 25.16 22.22
N LEU A 912 -18.79 26.22 21.71
CA LEU A 912 -18.70 26.61 20.29
C LEU A 912 -17.38 27.30 19.92
N PHE A 913 -17.05 27.23 18.63
CA PHE A 913 -16.06 28.10 17.99
C PHE A 913 -16.71 28.99 16.93
N SER A 914 -16.16 30.19 16.73
CA SER A 914 -16.48 31.11 15.65
C SER A 914 -15.28 31.31 14.71
N PHE A 915 -15.53 31.46 13.41
CA PHE A 915 -14.47 31.74 12.42
C PHE A 915 -14.05 33.22 12.44
N ALA A 916 -12.76 33.47 12.23
CA ALA A 916 -12.27 34.79 11.84
C ALA A 916 -12.53 35.06 10.35
N ASN A 917 -12.68 36.32 9.96
CA ASN A 917 -13.06 36.73 8.59
C ASN A 917 -11.96 36.53 7.52
N THR A 918 -10.75 36.10 7.90
CA THR A 918 -9.59 35.97 7.01
C THR A 918 -8.70 34.79 7.40
N LEU A 919 -8.05 34.17 6.41
CA LEU A 919 -6.95 33.23 6.65
C LEU A 919 -5.75 33.92 7.33
N HIS A 920 -5.03 33.19 8.17
CA HIS A 920 -3.81 33.69 8.80
C HIS A 920 -2.71 33.97 7.76
N ALA A 921 -2.08 35.15 7.82
CA ALA A 921 -1.12 35.63 6.82
C ALA A 921 0.05 34.66 6.51
N SER A 922 0.71 34.10 7.53
CA SER A 922 1.89 33.24 7.37
C SER A 922 1.64 31.74 7.20
N VAL A 923 0.64 31.16 7.88
CA VAL A 923 0.34 29.71 7.81
C VAL A 923 -0.86 29.36 6.93
N HIS A 924 -1.58 30.35 6.41
CA HIS A 924 -2.69 30.24 5.45
C HIS A 924 -3.88 29.36 5.88
N LEU A 925 -4.06 29.17 7.19
CA LEU A 925 -5.19 28.41 7.76
C LEU A 925 -6.31 29.33 8.25
N PRO A 926 -7.58 28.85 8.30
CA PRO A 926 -8.66 29.57 8.95
C PRO A 926 -8.44 29.62 10.46
N CYS A 927 -8.58 30.82 11.05
CA CYS A 927 -8.55 30.99 12.50
C CYS A 927 -9.93 30.78 13.10
N LEU A 928 -9.95 30.17 14.29
CA LEU A 928 -11.11 29.98 15.14
C LEU A 928 -10.92 30.70 16.48
N ASN A 929 -12.00 31.26 17.00
CA ASN A 929 -12.08 31.77 18.36
C ASN A 929 -13.05 30.89 19.16
N LEU A 930 -12.59 30.29 20.25
CA LEU A 930 -13.45 29.65 21.25
C LEU A 930 -14.32 30.75 21.89
N ILE A 931 -15.63 30.52 21.98
CA ILE A 931 -16.59 31.47 22.57
C ILE A 931 -17.31 30.86 23.77
N ASP A 932 -17.91 31.69 24.61
CA ASP A 932 -18.61 31.24 25.83
C ASP A 932 -19.99 30.60 25.54
N ASP A 933 -20.45 30.62 24.29
CA ASP A 933 -21.65 29.91 23.87
C ASP A 933 -21.43 28.39 23.93
N GLU A 934 -22.26 27.69 24.70
CA GLU A 934 -22.29 26.24 24.83
C GLU A 934 -23.67 25.71 24.42
N VAL A 935 -23.73 24.55 23.77
CA VAL A 935 -24.99 23.90 23.36
C VAL A 935 -25.07 22.47 23.90
N VAL A 936 -26.24 21.85 23.83
CA VAL A 936 -26.43 20.41 24.09
C VAL A 936 -26.94 19.76 22.83
N THR A 937 -26.34 18.63 22.44
CA THR A 937 -26.69 17.88 21.22
C THR A 937 -26.63 16.37 21.51
N PRO A 938 -27.45 15.52 20.86
CA PRO A 938 -27.41 14.08 21.10
C PRO A 938 -26.17 13.45 20.43
N ALA A 939 -25.78 12.27 20.89
CA ALA A 939 -24.58 11.57 20.40
C ALA A 939 -24.58 11.35 18.87
N VAL A 940 -25.75 11.12 18.28
CA VAL A 940 -25.91 10.87 16.83
C VAL A 940 -25.59 12.08 15.96
N ASP A 941 -25.59 13.29 16.52
CA ASP A 941 -25.29 14.54 15.80
C ASP A 941 -23.82 14.95 15.89
N ILE A 942 -23.00 14.28 16.71
CA ILE A 942 -21.54 14.38 16.64
C ILE A 942 -21.08 13.66 15.37
N ILE A 943 -20.62 14.41 14.37
CA ILE A 943 -20.23 13.86 13.06
C ILE A 943 -18.88 13.16 13.20
N CYS A 944 -17.84 13.91 13.61
CA CYS A 944 -16.46 13.44 13.60
C CYS A 944 -15.53 14.25 14.51
N VAL A 945 -14.34 13.73 14.81
CA VAL A 945 -13.28 14.43 15.56
C VAL A 945 -12.33 15.12 14.59
N ILE A 946 -11.95 16.37 14.86
CA ILE A 946 -11.06 17.15 13.98
C ILE A 946 -9.86 17.72 14.73
N ASN A 947 -8.76 17.90 14.01
CA ASN A 947 -7.56 18.48 14.59
C ASN A 947 -7.63 20.01 14.61
N LEU A 948 -7.65 20.58 15.81
CA LEU A 948 -7.41 22.00 16.06
C LEU A 948 -6.04 22.16 16.72
N GLN A 949 -5.36 23.27 16.43
CA GLN A 949 -4.10 23.64 17.09
C GLN A 949 -4.24 25.00 17.76
N HIS A 950 -3.71 25.17 18.97
CA HIS A 950 -3.64 26.50 19.59
C HIS A 950 -2.80 27.44 18.72
N ASN A 951 -3.20 28.71 18.60
CA ASN A 951 -2.48 29.71 17.82
C ASN A 951 -1.21 30.18 18.55
N CYS A 952 -0.19 29.32 18.58
CA CYS A 952 1.14 29.63 19.08
C CYS A 952 1.91 30.62 18.20
N VAL A 953 1.49 30.82 16.94
CA VAL A 953 2.15 31.70 15.97
C VAL A 953 2.01 33.16 16.43
N ASP A 954 0.76 33.61 16.63
CA ASP A 954 0.48 34.95 17.15
C ASP A 954 0.69 35.04 18.66
N SER A 955 0.33 34.01 19.44
CA SER A 955 0.47 34.03 20.90
C SER A 955 1.92 33.96 21.38
N GLN A 956 2.87 33.53 20.53
CA GLN A 956 4.28 33.33 20.84
C GLN A 956 4.47 32.52 22.14
N CYS A 957 4.00 31.27 22.13
CA CYS A 957 4.15 30.36 23.28
C CYS A 957 5.58 29.80 23.32
N THR A 958 6.38 30.29 24.25
CA THR A 958 7.81 29.95 24.42
C THR A 958 8.11 29.15 25.68
N ASP A 959 7.25 29.27 26.70
CA ASP A 959 7.47 28.70 28.02
C ASP A 959 7.22 27.18 28.01
N THR A 960 7.86 26.44 28.92
CA THR A 960 7.81 24.98 28.93
C THR A 960 7.51 24.42 30.32
N ILE A 961 6.70 23.37 30.37
CA ILE A 961 6.43 22.55 31.55
C ILE A 961 6.91 21.11 31.32
N GLU A 962 7.23 20.42 32.41
CA GLU A 962 7.67 19.03 32.39
C GLU A 962 6.46 18.08 32.52
N GLU A 963 6.21 17.27 31.49
CA GLU A 963 5.17 16.22 31.50
C GLU A 963 5.79 14.87 31.89
N PRO A 964 5.19 14.09 32.83
CA PRO A 964 5.63 12.74 33.14
C PRO A 964 5.57 11.80 31.93
N VAL A 965 6.68 11.12 31.64
CA VAL A 965 6.74 10.10 30.60
C VAL A 965 6.06 8.84 31.12
N ARG A 966 5.08 8.33 30.37
CA ARG A 966 4.46 7.03 30.64
C ARG A 966 5.21 5.90 29.95
N GLN A 967 5.65 4.92 30.72
CA GLN A 967 6.26 3.66 30.25
C GLN A 967 5.47 2.49 30.84
N GLU A 968 5.33 1.38 30.12
CA GLU A 968 4.58 0.19 30.59
C GLU A 968 3.14 0.47 31.07
N ARG A 969 2.53 1.57 30.61
CA ARG A 969 1.24 2.16 31.07
C ARG A 969 1.28 2.83 32.45
N LEU A 970 2.38 2.77 33.18
CA LEU A 970 2.60 3.52 34.42
C LEU A 970 3.13 4.93 34.11
N GLU A 971 2.98 5.87 35.06
CA GLU A 971 3.72 7.14 35.05
C GLU A 971 5.10 6.92 35.68
N THR A 972 6.13 7.54 35.12
CA THR A 972 7.52 7.40 35.61
C THR A 972 8.04 8.71 36.19
N SER A 973 9.12 8.63 36.96
CA SER A 973 9.87 9.80 37.44
C SER A 973 10.66 10.52 36.34
N ARG A 974 10.65 10.01 35.10
CA ARG A 974 11.24 10.69 33.94
C ARG A 974 10.21 11.65 33.38
N THR A 975 10.61 12.90 33.15
CA THR A 975 9.77 13.90 32.48
C THR A 975 10.30 14.21 31.08
N LYS A 976 9.49 14.94 30.30
CA LYS A 976 9.87 15.56 29.04
C LYS A 976 9.33 17.00 28.98
N PRO A 977 10.06 17.96 28.42
CA PRO A 977 9.55 19.32 28.23
C PRO A 977 8.49 19.38 27.11
N ILE A 978 7.36 20.01 27.41
CA ILE A 978 6.29 20.40 26.47
C ILE A 978 6.02 21.90 26.57
N ILE A 979 5.45 22.51 25.52
CA ILE A 979 5.07 23.93 25.49
C ILE A 979 3.92 24.18 26.47
N GLN A 980 4.10 25.17 27.35
CA GLN A 980 3.01 25.74 28.12
C GLN A 980 2.26 26.74 27.22
N HIS A 981 1.12 26.34 26.69
CA HIS A 981 0.27 27.25 25.93
C HIS A 981 -0.27 28.37 26.83
N LYS A 982 -0.21 29.61 26.33
CA LYS A 982 -0.86 30.76 26.98
C LYS A 982 -2.37 30.54 26.91
N SER A 983 -3.11 30.97 27.93
CA SER A 983 -4.56 30.83 27.95
C SER A 983 -5.22 31.86 27.01
N THR A 984 -5.24 31.56 25.71
CA THR A 984 -5.92 32.36 24.69
C THR A 984 -7.04 31.54 24.04
N PRO A 985 -8.13 32.18 23.57
CA PRO A 985 -9.22 31.49 22.87
C PRO A 985 -8.90 31.23 21.39
N HIS A 986 -7.67 31.47 20.92
CA HIS A 986 -7.35 31.49 19.49
C HIS A 986 -6.74 30.15 19.02
N TYR A 987 -7.33 29.59 17.97
CA TYR A 987 -6.97 28.29 17.40
C TYR A 987 -6.91 28.35 15.86
N PHE A 988 -6.26 27.37 15.26
CA PHE A 988 -6.38 27.05 13.83
C PHE A 988 -7.19 25.76 13.68
N ILE A 989 -8.12 25.73 12.72
CA ILE A 989 -8.58 24.44 12.18
C ILE A 989 -7.49 23.90 11.25
N ASN A 990 -7.08 22.65 11.45
CA ASN A 990 -6.03 22.06 10.63
C ASN A 990 -6.57 21.55 9.29
N ALA A 991 -6.71 22.46 8.32
CA ALA A 991 -7.04 22.14 6.93
C ALA A 991 -5.92 21.38 6.18
N TYR A 992 -4.82 21.05 6.85
CA TYR A 992 -3.80 20.10 6.37
C TYR A 992 -3.99 18.69 6.94
N SER A 993 -5.06 18.45 7.72
CA SER A 993 -5.47 17.11 8.15
C SER A 993 -6.03 16.30 6.98
N ILE A 994 -5.53 15.08 6.83
CA ILE A 994 -5.99 14.06 5.87
C ILE A 994 -7.17 13.28 6.46
N HIS A 995 -7.31 13.27 7.78
CA HIS A 995 -8.47 12.67 8.45
C HIS A 995 -9.62 13.67 8.48
N ASN A 996 -10.83 13.22 8.15
CA ASN A 996 -12.06 14.02 8.05
C ASN A 996 -11.96 15.25 7.13
N TYR A 997 -11.11 15.20 6.08
CA TYR A 997 -10.84 16.33 5.19
C TYR A 997 -12.11 16.88 4.50
N ASP A 998 -13.06 16.01 4.09
CA ASP A 998 -14.33 16.41 3.48
C ASP A 998 -15.17 17.24 4.46
N HIS A 999 -15.34 16.76 5.70
CA HIS A 999 -16.08 17.44 6.76
C HIS A 999 -15.42 18.77 7.14
N ILE A 1000 -14.09 18.78 7.31
CA ILE A 1000 -13.29 19.99 7.57
C ILE A 1000 -13.49 21.03 6.45
N ASN A 1001 -13.36 20.63 5.18
CA ASN A 1001 -13.56 21.54 4.04
C ASN A 1001 -15.02 22.04 3.95
N SER A 1002 -16.01 21.21 4.33
CA SER A 1002 -17.42 21.61 4.31
C SER A 1002 -17.76 22.69 5.35
N VAL A 1003 -17.25 22.56 6.59
CA VAL A 1003 -17.56 23.49 7.69
C VAL A 1003 -16.79 24.80 7.61
N ILE A 1004 -15.66 24.84 6.87
CA ILE A 1004 -14.94 26.08 6.56
C ILE A 1004 -15.79 26.94 5.60
N PRO A 1005 -16.05 28.23 5.91
CA PRO A 1005 -16.73 29.17 5.02
C PRO A 1005 -16.03 29.31 3.67
N GLU A 1006 -16.79 29.50 2.58
CA GLU A 1006 -16.26 29.54 1.21
C GLU A 1006 -15.17 30.59 0.98
N THR A 1007 -15.33 31.76 1.59
CA THR A 1007 -14.32 32.84 1.60
C THR A 1007 -12.99 32.47 2.25
N LEU A 1008 -12.92 31.31 2.93
CA LEU A 1008 -11.75 30.75 3.61
C LEU A 1008 -11.34 29.37 3.05
N ARG A 1009 -12.01 28.84 2.01
CA ARG A 1009 -11.64 27.57 1.34
C ARG A 1009 -10.52 27.73 0.30
N GLU A 1010 -10.22 28.96 -0.12
CA GLU A 1010 -9.18 29.28 -1.10
C GLU A 1010 -7.96 29.98 -0.48
N SER A 1011 -6.86 29.23 -0.36
CA SER A 1011 -5.55 29.80 -0.02
C SER A 1011 -5.01 30.69 -1.15
N PRO A 1012 -4.24 31.75 -0.84
CA PRO A 1012 -3.56 32.57 -1.84
C PRO A 1012 -2.43 31.79 -2.55
N LEU A 1013 -2.00 32.29 -3.72
CA LEU A 1013 -0.79 31.81 -4.37
C LEU A 1013 0.45 32.31 -3.62
N ARG A 1014 1.40 31.42 -3.35
CA ARG A 1014 2.67 31.72 -2.67
C ARG A 1014 3.71 32.28 -3.65
N VAL A 1015 3.56 32.02 -4.95
CA VAL A 1015 4.28 32.74 -6.02
C VAL A 1015 3.30 33.45 -6.95
N THR A 1016 3.31 34.79 -6.91
CA THR A 1016 2.53 35.65 -7.82
C THR A 1016 3.29 35.95 -9.13
N ASN A 1017 4.59 36.31 -9.05
CA ASN A 1017 5.41 36.55 -10.24
C ASN A 1017 6.22 35.31 -10.65
N VAL A 1018 5.57 34.38 -11.35
CA VAL A 1018 6.17 33.11 -11.81
C VAL A 1018 7.35 33.33 -12.75
N ALA A 1019 7.30 34.34 -13.62
CA ALA A 1019 8.35 34.62 -14.60
C ALA A 1019 9.65 35.09 -13.92
N GLU A 1020 9.56 36.05 -13.01
CA GLU A 1020 10.69 36.54 -12.21
C GLU A 1020 11.31 35.43 -11.37
N VAL A 1021 10.49 34.61 -10.69
CA VAL A 1021 10.97 33.48 -9.89
C VAL A 1021 11.78 32.48 -10.73
N ARG A 1022 11.29 32.12 -11.93
CA ARG A 1022 11.99 31.21 -12.83
C ARG A 1022 13.28 31.84 -13.39
N GLU A 1023 13.28 33.14 -13.68
CA GLU A 1023 14.49 33.83 -14.12
C GLU A 1023 15.54 33.94 -12.99
N MET A 1024 15.13 34.29 -11.77
CA MET A 1024 15.98 34.30 -10.58
C MET A 1024 16.57 32.91 -10.31
N ALA A 1025 15.77 31.85 -10.41
CA ALA A 1025 16.22 30.47 -10.27
C ALA A 1025 17.32 30.12 -11.29
N VAL A 1026 17.15 30.50 -12.56
CA VAL A 1026 18.15 30.34 -13.62
C VAL A 1026 19.41 31.17 -13.37
N ARG A 1027 19.27 32.44 -12.95
CA ARG A 1027 20.41 33.33 -12.59
C ARG A 1027 21.24 32.72 -11.45
N GLN A 1028 20.60 32.25 -10.37
CA GLN A 1028 21.25 31.60 -9.23
C GLN A 1028 22.02 30.32 -9.64
N MET A 1029 21.43 29.48 -10.49
CA MET A 1029 22.09 28.25 -10.96
C MET A 1029 23.33 28.56 -11.82
N LYS A 1030 23.25 29.57 -12.69
CA LYS A 1030 24.40 30.05 -13.49
C LYS A 1030 25.51 30.58 -12.58
N GLN A 1031 25.19 31.44 -11.62
CA GLN A 1031 26.17 31.97 -10.64
C GLN A 1031 26.86 30.85 -9.83
N LYS A 1032 26.11 29.87 -9.33
CA LYS A 1032 26.67 28.69 -8.63
C LYS A 1032 27.57 27.82 -9.54
N LYS A 1033 27.35 27.80 -10.87
CA LYS A 1033 28.21 27.12 -11.86
C LYS A 1033 29.49 27.92 -12.16
N THR A 1034 29.47 29.26 -12.05
CA THR A 1034 30.64 30.12 -12.18
C THR A 1034 31.54 30.03 -10.94
N LEU A 1035 30.97 30.13 -9.73
CA LEU A 1035 31.74 30.07 -8.48
C LEU A 1035 32.49 28.74 -8.33
N LYS A 1036 31.84 27.60 -8.65
CA LYS A 1036 32.49 26.26 -8.71
C LYS A 1036 33.57 26.12 -9.81
N LYS A 1037 33.89 27.17 -10.57
CA LYS A 1037 34.97 27.22 -11.56
C LYS A 1037 36.07 28.24 -11.19
N SER A 1038 35.90 28.99 -10.11
CA SER A 1038 36.80 30.07 -9.69
C SER A 1038 37.21 29.92 -8.23
N ASP A 1039 37.56 28.69 -7.81
CA ASP A 1039 38.12 28.39 -6.48
C ASP A 1039 39.60 28.81 -6.41
N ASP A 1040 39.81 30.13 -6.44
CA ASP A 1040 41.04 30.86 -6.13
C ASP A 1040 40.61 32.26 -5.62
N ILE A 1041 41.52 33.05 -5.03
CA ILE A 1041 41.28 34.38 -4.39
C ILE A 1041 40.73 34.27 -2.93
N PRO A 1042 41.20 35.11 -1.98
CA PRO A 1042 41.60 34.57 -0.66
C PRO A 1042 40.75 35.05 0.54
N GLN A 1043 41.25 34.74 1.75
CA GLN A 1043 40.74 35.24 3.02
C GLN A 1043 40.68 36.77 3.05
N LEU A 1044 39.57 37.32 3.55
CA LEU A 1044 39.40 38.70 3.95
C LEU A 1044 38.85 38.72 5.38
N ASP A 1045 39.36 39.64 6.20
CA ASP A 1045 39.17 39.64 7.65
C ASP A 1045 37.76 40.04 8.09
N ALA A 1046 37.39 39.59 9.29
CA ALA A 1046 36.16 40.00 9.95
C ALA A 1046 36.38 41.30 10.74
N ASN A 1047 35.70 42.37 10.34
CA ASN A 1047 35.20 43.46 11.20
C ASN A 1047 34.47 44.53 10.36
N MET A 1048 33.16 44.72 10.58
CA MET A 1048 32.43 46.01 10.52
C MET A 1048 30.99 45.82 11.03
N GLU A 1049 30.29 46.92 11.32
CA GLU A 1049 29.18 46.98 12.28
C GLU A 1049 27.77 46.98 11.64
N HIS A 1050 26.77 47.42 12.43
CA HIS A 1050 25.33 47.29 12.22
C HIS A 1050 24.72 48.04 11.00
N ASP A 1051 23.46 47.69 10.73
CA ASP A 1051 22.46 48.37 9.89
C ASP A 1051 22.75 48.52 8.39
N THR A 1052 22.42 47.46 7.63
CA THR A 1052 21.44 47.53 6.53
C THR A 1052 20.97 46.12 6.10
N GLN A 1053 19.99 46.06 5.18
CA GLN A 1053 19.31 44.86 4.67
C GLN A 1053 20.18 43.59 4.62
N ILE A 1054 19.76 42.55 5.34
CA ILE A 1054 20.38 41.21 5.29
C ILE A 1054 20.33 40.69 3.84
N PRO A 1055 21.47 40.45 3.17
CA PRO A 1055 21.48 39.87 1.83
C PRO A 1055 20.90 38.45 1.86
N LEU A 1056 20.27 37.99 0.77
CA LEU A 1056 19.76 36.61 0.69
C LEU A 1056 20.91 35.60 0.89
N VAL A 1057 21.05 35.10 2.11
CA VAL A 1057 22.07 34.11 2.49
C VAL A 1057 21.87 32.87 1.63
N ALA A 1058 22.87 32.56 0.81
CA ALA A 1058 22.76 31.56 -0.25
C ALA A 1058 22.21 30.22 0.27
N VAL A 1059 20.96 29.90 -0.09
CA VAL A 1059 20.30 28.66 0.32
C VAL A 1059 21.16 27.48 -0.16
N PRO A 1060 21.49 26.51 0.71
CA PRO A 1060 22.37 25.39 0.37
C PRO A 1060 21.88 24.64 -0.86
N SER A 1061 22.80 24.19 -1.71
CA SER A 1061 22.43 23.31 -2.81
C SER A 1061 22.10 21.91 -2.28
N PHE A 1062 21.01 21.32 -2.78
CA PHE A 1062 20.66 19.91 -2.58
C PHE A 1062 21.73 18.94 -3.11
N ASP A 1063 22.78 19.42 -3.80
CA ASP A 1063 23.97 18.66 -4.20
C ASP A 1063 24.66 17.95 -3.02
N ARG A 1064 24.57 18.50 -1.80
CA ARG A 1064 25.11 17.85 -0.61
C ARG A 1064 24.16 16.76 -0.12
N ALA A 1065 24.40 15.54 -0.62
CA ALA A 1065 23.99 14.33 0.07
C ALA A 1065 24.40 14.41 1.56
N PRO A 1066 23.63 13.82 2.49
CA PRO A 1066 24.03 13.76 3.89
C PRO A 1066 25.44 13.17 3.99
N PRO A 1067 26.30 13.69 4.88
CA PRO A 1067 27.68 13.24 4.95
C PRO A 1067 27.70 11.74 5.25
N LYS A 1068 28.18 10.94 4.29
CA LYS A 1068 28.55 9.55 4.55
C LYS A 1068 29.49 9.57 5.76
N SER A 1069 29.15 8.82 6.80
CA SER A 1069 30.04 8.57 7.93
C SER A 1069 31.42 8.21 7.38
N ARG A 1070 32.48 8.93 7.80
CA ARG A 1070 33.83 8.72 7.28
C ARG A 1070 34.31 7.32 7.70
N THR A 1071 34.05 6.32 6.86
CA THR A 1071 34.69 5.02 6.95
C THR A 1071 36.20 5.24 7.00
N ALA A 1072 36.82 4.82 8.10
CA ALA A 1072 38.22 5.11 8.36
C ALA A 1072 39.09 4.64 7.18
N ALA A 1073 39.87 5.56 6.61
CA ALA A 1073 40.77 5.24 5.52
C ALA A 1073 41.84 4.27 6.06
N LYS A 1074 41.79 3.00 5.63
CA LYS A 1074 42.79 1.98 5.99
C LYS A 1074 44.12 2.31 5.33
N SER A 1075 44.89 3.19 5.96
CA SER A 1075 46.26 3.51 5.58
C SER A 1075 47.14 2.26 5.72
N LYS A 1076 47.53 1.66 4.58
CA LYS A 1076 48.52 0.59 4.55
C LYS A 1076 49.88 1.14 4.97
N ALA A 1077 50.28 0.91 6.22
CA ALA A 1077 51.65 1.08 6.68
C ALA A 1077 52.32 -0.30 6.79
N LYS A 1078 53.48 -0.49 6.16
CA LYS A 1078 54.29 -1.70 6.34
C LYS A 1078 54.90 -1.68 7.75
N ALA A 1079 54.82 -2.80 8.46
CA ALA A 1079 55.72 -3.04 9.59
C ALA A 1079 57.07 -3.52 9.04
N THR A 1080 58.16 -2.84 9.41
CA THR A 1080 59.54 -3.33 9.25
C THR A 1080 60.20 -3.31 10.62
N THR A 1081 60.47 -4.49 11.15
CA THR A 1081 61.08 -4.71 12.48
C THR A 1081 62.58 -4.48 12.49
N SER A 1082 63.09 -3.72 13.47
CA SER A 1082 64.36 -4.02 14.15
C SER A 1082 64.64 -3.09 15.36
N GLY A 1083 65.44 -3.58 16.31
CA GLY A 1083 66.61 -2.79 16.74
C GLY A 1083 66.51 -1.85 17.97
N THR A 1084 66.17 -2.38 19.14
CA THR A 1084 66.80 -2.07 20.47
C THR A 1084 67.52 -0.72 20.78
N ARG A 1085 67.27 -0.27 22.02
CA ARG A 1085 68.17 0.43 23.01
C ARG A 1085 68.33 1.97 22.99
N ARG A 1086 67.66 2.56 24.00
CA ARG A 1086 68.19 3.40 25.11
C ARG A 1086 68.59 4.89 24.88
N LYS A 1087 68.11 5.70 25.84
CA LYS A 1087 68.63 6.98 26.39
C LYS A 1087 68.45 8.30 25.61
N ALA A 1088 67.29 8.90 25.87
CA ALA A 1088 67.12 10.13 26.68
C ALA A 1088 67.87 11.45 26.34
N ALA A 1089 67.05 12.51 26.19
CA ALA A 1089 67.34 13.94 26.44
C ALA A 1089 68.26 14.66 25.41
N THR A 1090 68.18 15.99 25.16
CA THR A 1090 67.38 17.09 25.79
C THR A 1090 67.20 18.26 24.79
N LEU A 1091 66.24 19.18 25.04
CA LEU A 1091 66.13 20.59 24.55
C LEU A 1091 66.21 20.87 23.01
N LYS A 1092 65.15 21.40 22.38
CA LYS A 1092 64.77 22.84 22.17
C LYS A 1092 65.45 23.55 20.99
N THR A 1093 64.65 24.37 20.27
CA THR A 1093 65.00 25.45 19.31
C THR A 1093 65.82 25.08 18.05
N GLY A 1094 65.63 25.69 16.87
CA GLY A 1094 64.61 26.65 16.42
C GLY A 1094 65.04 27.41 15.14
N GLN A 1095 64.08 27.80 14.27
CA GLN A 1095 64.25 28.63 13.03
C GLN A 1095 65.09 27.99 11.89
N ALA A 1096 64.58 27.91 10.65
CA ALA A 1096 64.60 28.90 9.54
C ALA A 1096 66.05 29.20 9.04
N THR A 1097 66.39 29.27 7.74
CA THR A 1097 65.73 29.89 6.55
C THR A 1097 66.14 29.25 5.19
N ALA A 1098 65.73 29.87 4.06
CA ALA A 1098 66.23 29.84 2.65
C ALA A 1098 67.55 29.09 2.29
N GLY A 1099 67.81 28.62 1.07
CA GLY A 1099 67.52 29.19 -0.27
C GLY A 1099 68.21 28.38 -1.41
N PRO A 1100 68.33 28.88 -2.66
CA PRO A 1100 68.21 27.98 -3.84
C PRO A 1100 69.32 28.01 -4.95
N SER A 1101 69.20 27.02 -5.86
CA SER A 1101 69.40 27.09 -7.34
C SER A 1101 70.80 27.06 -8.02
N SER A 1102 71.03 26.02 -8.84
CA SER A 1102 71.68 26.04 -10.19
C SER A 1102 71.55 24.64 -10.85
N GLN A 1103 70.82 24.42 -11.96
CA GLN A 1103 71.11 24.68 -13.39
C GLN A 1103 72.12 23.71 -14.09
N LEU A 1104 71.64 22.95 -15.10
CA LEU A 1104 72.12 22.91 -16.52
C LEU A 1104 71.36 21.86 -17.40
N PRO A 1105 71.13 22.08 -18.73
CA PRO A 1105 70.43 21.17 -19.68
C PRO A 1105 71.38 20.77 -20.87
N PRO A 1106 70.97 20.37 -22.13
CA PRO A 1106 69.65 20.06 -22.74
C PRO A 1106 69.60 18.80 -23.70
N ALA A 1107 68.48 18.67 -24.46
CA ALA A 1107 68.30 18.02 -25.79
C ALA A 1107 68.25 16.47 -25.93
N GLN A 1108 67.92 15.88 -27.10
CA GLN A 1108 66.71 15.95 -27.98
C GLN A 1108 66.81 14.88 -29.12
N GLN A 1109 65.67 14.40 -29.69
CA GLN A 1109 65.57 13.60 -30.96
C GLN A 1109 66.22 12.19 -30.97
N ASP A 1110 65.88 11.21 -31.83
CA ASP A 1110 64.69 10.97 -32.69
C ASP A 1110 64.48 9.45 -32.96
N SER A 1111 63.43 9.07 -33.71
CA SER A 1111 63.10 7.69 -34.15
C SER A 1111 64.03 7.16 -35.29
N THR A 1112 63.97 5.92 -35.82
CA THR A 1112 62.82 5.12 -36.31
C THR A 1112 63.27 3.72 -36.84
N ILE A 1113 62.33 2.77 -37.09
CA ILE A 1113 62.39 1.66 -38.11
C ILE A 1113 63.35 0.45 -37.80
N HIS A 1114 63.10 -0.86 -38.06
CA HIS A 1114 62.07 -1.63 -38.83
C HIS A 1114 61.91 -3.11 -38.33
N ILE A 1115 60.76 -3.77 -38.64
CA ILE A 1115 60.49 -5.21 -38.99
C ILE A 1115 61.06 -6.39 -38.14
N GLY A 1116 60.23 -7.42 -37.85
CA GLY A 1116 60.70 -8.81 -37.61
C GLY A 1116 59.76 -9.77 -36.84
N ASP A 1117 59.20 -10.76 -37.53
CA ASP A 1117 58.19 -11.77 -37.11
C ASP A 1117 58.47 -12.77 -35.94
N HIS A 1118 57.36 -13.41 -35.52
CA HIS A 1118 57.20 -14.82 -35.05
C HIS A 1118 57.70 -15.35 -33.67
N GLN A 1119 56.69 -15.73 -32.87
CA GLN A 1119 56.50 -17.04 -32.17
C GLN A 1119 57.24 -17.46 -30.87
N ASN A 1120 56.46 -18.18 -30.05
CA ASN A 1120 56.76 -19.34 -29.17
C ASN A 1120 57.32 -19.18 -27.71
N GLN A 1121 56.45 -19.57 -26.77
CA GLN A 1121 56.73 -20.47 -25.60
C GLN A 1121 57.61 -19.88 -24.45
N ALA A 1122 57.68 -20.44 -23.23
CA ALA A 1122 57.27 -21.77 -22.74
C ALA A 1122 56.78 -21.81 -21.26
N TYR A 1123 55.77 -22.65 -21.02
CA TYR A 1123 55.58 -23.63 -19.91
C TYR A 1123 56.12 -23.42 -18.47
N PHE A 1124 55.26 -23.82 -17.51
CA PHE A 1124 55.55 -24.89 -16.53
C PHE A 1124 54.26 -25.68 -16.18
N ALA A 1125 54.35 -26.93 -15.75
CA ALA A 1125 53.19 -27.84 -15.56
C ALA A 1125 53.39 -28.90 -14.45
N PRO A 1126 52.31 -29.49 -13.92
CA PRO A 1126 52.25 -30.83 -13.32
C PRO A 1126 51.34 -31.82 -14.11
N PRO A 1127 51.35 -33.16 -13.83
CA PRO A 1127 51.10 -34.19 -14.84
C PRO A 1127 49.67 -34.80 -14.96
N PRO A 1128 49.36 -35.57 -16.04
CA PRO A 1128 48.01 -36.06 -16.37
C PRO A 1128 47.77 -37.59 -16.20
N GLY A 1129 46.51 -38.03 -16.34
CA GLY A 1129 46.10 -39.44 -16.45
C GLY A 1129 44.73 -39.63 -17.14
N PHE A 1130 44.73 -40.36 -18.27
CA PHE A 1130 43.60 -40.69 -19.18
C PHE A 1130 42.63 -41.77 -18.64
N PRO A 1131 41.51 -42.15 -19.33
CA PRO A 1131 40.59 -41.41 -20.23
C PRO A 1131 39.07 -41.67 -19.92
N PRO A 1132 38.12 -40.96 -20.58
CA PRO A 1132 36.68 -41.27 -20.55
C PRO A 1132 36.24 -42.20 -21.71
N PRO A 1133 35.18 -43.05 -21.51
CA PRO A 1133 34.35 -43.45 -22.65
C PRO A 1133 32.83 -43.64 -22.39
N GLN A 1134 32.04 -43.00 -23.26
CA GLN A 1134 30.88 -43.57 -24.01
C GLN A 1134 29.53 -43.94 -23.33
N TYR A 1135 28.47 -43.85 -24.15
CA TYR A 1135 27.07 -44.19 -23.88
C TYR A 1135 26.80 -45.71 -23.93
N TYR A 1136 25.79 -46.21 -23.18
CA TYR A 1136 24.81 -47.24 -23.65
C TYR A 1136 23.61 -47.39 -22.66
N TYR A 1137 22.49 -47.97 -23.12
CA TYR A 1137 21.26 -48.37 -22.38
C TYR A 1137 21.03 -49.90 -22.53
N PRO A 1138 20.14 -50.61 -21.79
CA PRO A 1138 19.68 -50.49 -20.39
C PRO A 1138 20.15 -51.72 -19.54
N PRO A 1139 19.45 -52.87 -19.24
CA PRO A 1139 18.02 -53.29 -19.25
C PRO A 1139 17.44 -53.92 -17.92
N HIS A 1140 16.10 -53.86 -17.79
CA HIS A 1140 15.11 -54.74 -17.13
C HIS A 1140 15.42 -55.88 -16.10
N HIS A 1141 14.62 -55.87 -15.01
CA HIS A 1141 14.16 -57.01 -14.14
C HIS A 1141 15.26 -57.77 -13.31
N SER A 1142 14.97 -58.57 -12.25
CA SER A 1142 13.72 -59.15 -11.70
C SER A 1142 13.75 -59.46 -10.18
N GLN A 1143 12.60 -59.31 -9.50
CA GLN A 1143 12.02 -60.12 -8.38
C GLN A 1143 12.78 -60.43 -7.05
N LEU A 1144 12.01 -60.41 -5.95
CA LEU A 1144 12.35 -60.85 -4.58
C LEU A 1144 12.23 -62.38 -4.40
N PRO A 1145 12.92 -62.97 -3.39
CA PRO A 1145 12.18 -63.56 -2.25
C PRO A 1145 12.82 -63.28 -0.85
N PRO A 1146 12.15 -63.65 0.28
CA PRO A 1146 12.44 -63.07 1.61
C PRO A 1146 12.98 -64.10 2.65
N PRO A 1147 12.57 -64.14 3.95
CA PRO A 1147 13.37 -63.57 5.04
C PRO A 1147 13.73 -64.58 6.17
N GLN A 1148 14.56 -64.17 7.16
CA GLN A 1148 14.58 -64.83 8.48
C GLN A 1148 15.03 -63.92 9.62
N LEU A 1149 14.58 -64.21 10.85
CA LEU A 1149 14.74 -63.40 12.06
C LEU A 1149 16.01 -63.73 12.83
N TYR A 1150 16.52 -62.78 13.63
CA TYR A 1150 17.01 -63.05 14.99
C TYR A 1150 16.72 -61.86 15.93
N GLY A 1151 16.56 -62.12 17.22
CA GLY A 1151 16.13 -61.15 18.25
C GLY A 1151 17.27 -60.50 19.06
N PRO A 1152 16.95 -59.58 19.99
CA PRO A 1152 17.92 -58.68 20.63
C PRO A 1152 18.45 -59.16 22.01
N PRO A 1153 19.65 -58.73 22.41
CA PRO A 1153 20.10 -58.65 23.81
C PRO A 1153 20.11 -57.19 24.37
N PRO A 1154 20.25 -57.00 25.71
CA PRO A 1154 19.90 -55.74 26.43
C PRO A 1154 21.10 -54.88 26.91
N PRO A 1155 20.88 -53.70 27.57
CA PRO A 1155 21.90 -52.65 27.75
C PRO A 1155 22.55 -52.56 29.15
N ALA A 1156 23.62 -51.74 29.26
CA ALA A 1156 24.32 -51.35 30.49
C ALA A 1156 25.22 -50.10 30.25
N LEU A 1157 25.68 -49.29 31.21
CA LEU A 1157 25.07 -48.77 32.45
C LEU A 1157 25.99 -47.66 33.05
N TYR A 1158 25.46 -46.50 33.45
CA TYR A 1158 26.05 -45.56 34.45
C TYR A 1158 27.39 -44.84 34.05
N LEU A 1159 27.97 -43.84 34.75
CA LEU A 1159 27.77 -43.23 36.10
C LEU A 1159 28.12 -41.69 36.13
N TYR A 1160 28.23 -41.10 37.32
CA TYR A 1160 28.17 -39.65 37.67
C TYR A 1160 29.51 -38.87 37.77
N SER A 1161 29.36 -37.55 38.07
CA SER A 1161 30.27 -36.62 38.81
C SER A 1161 31.20 -35.68 38.01
N GLY A 1162 31.52 -34.44 38.46
CA GLY A 1162 30.87 -33.66 39.55
C GLY A 1162 31.72 -32.50 40.15
N GLY A 1163 31.16 -31.28 40.21
CA GLY A 1163 31.62 -30.12 41.02
C GLY A 1163 32.89 -29.35 40.55
N SER A 1164 33.33 -28.24 41.18
CA SER A 1164 32.64 -27.20 42.00
C SER A 1164 33.64 -26.15 42.58
N GLN A 1165 33.41 -24.84 42.39
CA GLN A 1165 33.90 -23.66 43.18
C GLN A 1165 33.39 -22.36 42.49
N GLN A 1166 32.89 -21.27 43.10
CA GLN A 1166 33.32 -20.40 44.23
C GLN A 1166 34.59 -19.55 43.91
N CYS A 1167 34.70 -18.24 44.21
CA CYS A 1167 33.78 -17.31 44.91
C CYS A 1167 34.14 -15.79 44.72
N HIS A 1168 33.25 -14.89 45.17
CA HIS A 1168 33.43 -13.46 45.60
C HIS A 1168 33.97 -12.33 44.65
N GLU A 1169 33.03 -11.43 44.29
CA GLU A 1169 32.97 -9.97 44.63
C GLU A 1169 33.94 -8.84 44.12
N VAL A 1170 33.28 -7.72 43.75
CA VAL A 1170 33.57 -6.29 44.09
C VAL A 1170 34.34 -5.32 43.13
N LEU A 1171 33.57 -4.33 42.65
CA LEU A 1171 33.83 -2.90 42.31
C LEU A 1171 34.58 -2.37 41.04
N GLU A 1172 33.78 -1.60 40.27
CA GLU A 1172 34.05 -0.25 39.68
C GLU A 1172 34.73 -0.05 38.30
N ARG A 1173 34.24 1.00 37.60
CA ARG A 1173 34.81 1.76 36.45
C ARG A 1173 34.78 1.19 35.03
N SER A 1174 33.63 1.40 34.38
CA SER A 1174 33.47 2.18 33.12
C SER A 1174 34.61 2.19 32.07
N TYR A 1175 34.30 1.77 30.83
CA TYR A 1175 34.68 2.50 29.60
C TYR A 1175 33.73 2.19 28.43
N THR A 1176 33.75 3.07 27.41
CA THR A 1176 32.89 3.06 26.21
C THR A 1176 33.32 2.07 25.13
N GLY A 1177 32.37 1.47 24.39
CA GLY A 1177 32.66 0.62 23.22
C GLY A 1177 31.49 0.52 22.23
N GLU A 1178 31.52 1.35 21.19
CA GLU A 1178 30.53 1.39 20.10
C GLU A 1178 30.46 0.07 19.31
N PHE A 1179 29.26 -0.42 19.01
CA PHE A 1179 29.02 -1.30 17.86
C PHE A 1179 27.79 -0.82 17.06
N PHE A 1180 27.98 -0.62 15.76
CA PHE A 1180 26.99 -0.03 14.85
C PHE A 1180 26.15 -1.11 14.15
N THR A 1181 24.88 -1.26 14.55
CA THR A 1181 23.89 -2.07 13.81
C THR A 1181 22.99 -1.16 12.97
N VAL A 1182 23.17 -1.17 11.65
CA VAL A 1182 22.40 -0.30 10.73
C VAL A 1182 21.09 -0.98 10.34
N ILE A 1183 20.00 -0.62 11.03
CA ILE A 1183 18.65 -1.13 10.75
C ILE A 1183 17.87 -0.12 9.90
N ILE A 1184 17.40 -0.55 8.74
CA ILE A 1184 16.56 0.24 7.82
C ILE A 1184 15.40 -0.66 7.32
N ALA A 1185 14.18 -0.13 7.37
CA ALA A 1185 12.94 -0.76 6.89
C ALA A 1185 12.20 0.19 5.95
#